data_AF-A0A8C9ZY35-F1
#
_entry.id   AF-A0A8C9ZY35-F1
#
_cell.length_a   1.000
_cell.length_b   1.000
_cell.length_c   1.000
_cell.angle_alpha   90.00
_cell.angle_beta   90.00
_cell.angle_gamma   90.00
#
_symmetry.space_group_name_H-M   'P 1'
#
loop_
_entity.id
_entity.type
_entity.pdbx_description
1 polymer ?
#
loop_
_entity_poly.entity_id
_entity_poly.type
_entity_poly.pdbx_seq_one_letter_code
_entity_poly.pdbx_strand_id
1 'polypeptide(L)'
;KMSDSGFSWTVVVLTCQHKDSVYSFQRELELRQQRGSLSRGALVLTVRDRQEPLGSGGATLNALLVAAEHLSSRAGHTVSSHAGRDFPWSSCSRAFCWLPEQQVQAPLCVLDLLLDRLATHICPGSPPGVWVCSTDAILHIPTDLVLSWDGFSGVRVLALPGNVSYAANHGVYLSDQQGQVRDIIYKGSKEQIQQAVMHDGKVPLVSGPVFFSSSVSEKLLQTHVTPPLDGCTYLGLDSGAPPIQVPVCLSVCLSVCLSVCLSVSLSASLSVCLSVCLSVSLSVSLSATCRKVTHAQLTSALDSHRTVTLASVVNVESEVGEGGRVINSVLEGDVAVATGAVVQHCHLQGPLDVPSGCLLSGLGPMTSQCVRTLQLANDIIIQGHRIELGELKLNVFTVTGALDPLERWSLFFSRTGIQPEELWARGEQRSLLTARIFPVLHPRGGAVGLQGGVGWLLGGAGCLRRWREAWRLSLKEVMSLTCQEAELQWREELLFLAGRRRATDALTSRTDVCLLPCFRAAVMGEQQGALLHTLDTIAAGSSTPGAESGAELGVAARCLSCIADVLVCMAGGRGGLRSGPAANEAWRSAYSLLEEGNLRGGVRALAAQRDHWLSRPDLLVRAARHYEGAGQVLLRQAVMSSQRFISIGQGEVPPLEEWQEVECPARLDLAGGWSDTPPIAFEHGGSVTNVAVKVDGKRPIGARARRIREPRLLLVSYAGGRDSGVSTETVCDSLDDLKDYCQPHAPGALLKAVCVCSGLVSLSSQHALGDQLMQRWGGGVELHSWSLLPTGSGLGTSSILAGALLAAVYRCTGRTYDTDALIHGVLYLEQILTTGGGWQDQVGGLVGGVKVARSRACLPLQVEVERLSPPDHFLLSLEEHLLLVYTGKTRLARNLLQDVVRSWYSRLPAMVHNAQQLVANSEECAWACSHGCLSALGVCLERSWRQKKLMAPGCEPAAVRAMMEALRPLVLGQSLAGAGGGGFLYLLTREPRQRLAVLHGLGDFSVHSVELDMDGITVLRPAHGCQRLL
;
A
#
# COMPACT_ATOMS: atom_id res chain seq x y z
N LYS A 1 -3.28 8.94 -3.54
CA LYS A 1 -4.39 9.80 -4.00
C LYS A 1 -3.76 11.11 -4.47
N MET A 2 -3.78 11.40 -5.77
CA MET A 2 -3.22 12.63 -6.38
C MET A 2 -4.23 13.79 -6.42
N SER A 3 -5.09 13.96 -5.41
CA SER A 3 -6.25 14.87 -5.52
C SER A 3 -6.40 15.94 -4.45
N ASP A 4 -5.40 16.16 -3.58
CA ASP A 4 -5.44 17.26 -2.59
C ASP A 4 -4.51 18.43 -2.95
N SER A 5 -3.78 18.38 -4.07
CA SER A 5 -3.13 19.57 -4.65
C SER A 5 -4.16 20.35 -5.45
N GLY A 6 -4.40 21.62 -5.11
CA GLY A 6 -5.46 22.46 -5.69
C GLY A 6 -5.38 22.78 -7.20
N PHE A 7 -4.58 22.04 -7.98
CA PHE A 7 -4.40 22.21 -9.43
C PHE A 7 -4.96 21.01 -10.21
N SER A 8 -5.74 21.25 -11.26
CA SER A 8 -6.29 20.19 -12.12
C SER A 8 -6.17 20.54 -13.61
N TRP A 9 -5.67 19.58 -14.40
CA TRP A 9 -5.61 19.71 -15.85
C TRP A 9 -7.02 19.73 -16.45
N THR A 10 -7.25 20.63 -17.40
CA THR A 10 -8.50 20.69 -18.18
C THR A 10 -8.37 19.83 -19.44
N VAL A 11 -7.22 19.83 -20.10
CA VAL A 11 -6.90 18.95 -21.24
C VAL A 11 -5.47 18.43 -21.18
N VAL A 12 -5.28 17.16 -21.53
CA VAL A 12 -3.99 16.51 -21.72
C VAL A 12 -3.91 16.02 -23.16
N VAL A 13 -3.00 16.58 -23.96
CA VAL A 13 -2.75 16.14 -25.34
C VAL A 13 -1.40 15.44 -25.44
N LEU A 14 -1.37 14.22 -25.97
CA LEU A 14 -0.15 13.51 -26.32
C LEU A 14 0.00 13.48 -27.85
N THR A 15 1.06 14.08 -28.37
CA THR A 15 1.35 14.03 -29.82
C THR A 15 2.19 12.80 -30.16
N CYS A 16 1.89 12.12 -31.26
CA CYS A 16 2.59 10.92 -31.70
C CYS A 16 3.03 10.98 -33.17
N GLN A 17 4.22 10.44 -33.42
CA GLN A 17 4.85 10.40 -34.74
C GLN A 17 4.14 9.40 -35.68
N HIS A 18 3.82 8.21 -35.18
CA HIS A 18 3.27 7.11 -35.97
C HIS A 18 1.74 7.03 -35.92
N LYS A 19 1.10 6.74 -37.07
CA LYS A 19 -0.37 6.62 -37.20
C LYS A 19 -0.96 5.59 -36.25
N ASP A 20 -0.31 4.43 -36.16
CA ASP A 20 -0.85 3.26 -35.46
C ASP A 20 -0.71 3.41 -33.93
N SER A 21 0.11 4.36 -33.47
CA SER A 21 0.22 4.72 -32.06
C SER A 21 -0.98 5.52 -31.54
N VAL A 22 -1.73 6.22 -32.40
CA VAL A 22 -2.80 7.14 -31.98
C VAL A 22 -3.84 6.43 -31.10
N TYR A 23 -4.40 5.32 -31.60
CA TYR A 23 -5.43 4.58 -30.88
C TYR A 23 -4.88 3.92 -29.61
N SER A 24 -3.71 3.31 -29.71
CA SER A 24 -3.04 2.63 -28.58
C SER A 24 -2.74 3.58 -27.43
N PHE A 25 -2.19 4.76 -27.74
CA PHE A 25 -1.85 5.77 -26.73
C PHE A 25 -3.10 6.48 -26.18
N GLN A 26 -4.14 6.67 -26.99
CA GLN A 26 -5.43 7.20 -26.54
C GLN A 26 -6.04 6.29 -25.46
N ARG A 27 -6.12 4.99 -25.73
CA ARG A 27 -6.57 3.99 -24.77
C ARG A 27 -5.75 4.02 -23.47
N GLU A 28 -4.43 4.20 -23.58
CA GLU A 28 -3.51 4.23 -22.45
C GLU A 28 -3.64 5.50 -21.58
N LEU A 29 -4.04 6.64 -22.18
CA LEU A 29 -4.43 7.86 -21.43
C LEU A 29 -5.78 7.68 -20.72
N GLU A 30 -6.76 7.05 -21.37
CA GLU A 30 -8.07 6.75 -20.78
C GLU A 30 -7.94 5.78 -19.60
N LEU A 31 -7.12 4.75 -19.71
CA LEU A 31 -6.79 3.84 -18.61
C LEU A 31 -6.20 4.59 -17.41
N ARG A 32 -5.34 5.61 -17.64
CA ARG A 32 -4.81 6.47 -16.56
C ARG A 32 -5.88 7.32 -15.89
N GLN A 33 -6.84 7.85 -16.65
CA GLN A 33 -7.98 8.55 -16.07
C GLN A 33 -8.86 7.63 -15.23
N GLN A 34 -9.08 6.40 -15.71
CA GLN A 34 -9.79 5.39 -14.95
C GLN A 34 -9.03 5.06 -13.65
N ARG A 35 -7.70 4.87 -13.73
CA ARG A 35 -6.77 4.61 -12.61
C ARG A 35 -6.62 5.77 -11.64
N GLY A 36 -7.08 6.97 -12.01
CA GLY A 36 -6.99 8.16 -11.18
C GLY A 36 -5.60 8.80 -11.15
N SER A 37 -4.70 8.39 -12.06
CA SER A 37 -3.42 9.07 -12.32
C SER A 37 -3.63 10.38 -13.08
N LEU A 38 -4.72 10.47 -13.86
CA LEU A 38 -5.20 11.69 -14.50
C LEU A 38 -6.59 12.05 -13.97
N SER A 39 -6.93 13.33 -13.96
CA SER A 39 -8.25 13.78 -13.48
C SER A 39 -9.35 13.28 -14.43
N ARG A 40 -10.46 12.79 -13.88
CA ARG A 40 -11.63 12.35 -14.66
C ARG A 40 -12.33 13.49 -15.41
N GLY A 41 -12.11 14.74 -14.97
CA GLY A 41 -12.65 15.94 -15.61
C GLY A 41 -11.78 16.47 -16.75
N ALA A 42 -10.55 15.98 -16.92
CA ALA A 42 -9.71 16.37 -18.04
C ALA A 42 -10.19 15.73 -19.34
N LEU A 43 -10.08 16.45 -20.46
CA LEU A 43 -10.14 15.83 -21.78
C LEU A 43 -8.77 15.23 -22.11
N VAL A 44 -8.70 13.96 -22.49
CA VAL A 44 -7.45 13.32 -22.95
C VAL A 44 -7.51 13.09 -24.46
N LEU A 45 -6.48 13.56 -25.18
CA LEU A 45 -6.41 13.46 -26.64
C LEU A 45 -5.04 12.93 -27.07
N THR A 46 -5.04 12.07 -28.08
CA THR A 46 -3.83 11.69 -28.80
C THR A 46 -3.88 12.24 -30.22
N VAL A 47 -2.87 13.01 -30.62
CA VAL A 47 -2.84 13.73 -31.90
C VAL A 47 -1.67 13.27 -32.75
N ARG A 48 -1.94 12.89 -34.00
CA ARG A 48 -0.92 12.42 -34.94
C ARG A 48 -0.15 13.59 -35.58
N ASP A 49 1.16 13.43 -35.70
CA ASP A 49 1.99 14.25 -36.60
C ASP A 49 1.76 13.79 -38.06
N ARG A 50 1.25 14.67 -38.92
CA ARG A 50 0.88 14.30 -40.31
C ARG A 50 2.08 13.98 -41.20
N GLN A 51 3.26 14.55 -40.94
CA GLN A 51 4.50 14.29 -41.70
C GLN A 51 5.76 14.32 -40.83
N GLU A 52 6.74 13.48 -41.17
CA GLU A 52 7.99 13.35 -40.42
C GLU A 52 9.17 14.04 -41.11
N PRO A 53 9.98 14.84 -40.39
CA PRO A 53 9.83 15.27 -38.98
C PRO A 53 9.19 16.67 -38.82
N LEU A 54 7.99 16.77 -38.22
CA LEU A 54 7.26 18.04 -37.94
C LEU A 54 7.93 18.91 -36.84
N GLY A 55 8.58 18.26 -35.87
CA GLY A 55 9.16 18.92 -34.69
C GLY A 55 8.13 19.35 -33.64
N SER A 56 8.60 19.63 -32.41
CA SER A 56 7.71 19.91 -31.26
C SER A 56 6.81 21.14 -31.47
N GLY A 57 7.28 22.13 -32.24
CA GLY A 57 6.59 23.39 -32.54
C GLY A 57 5.38 23.18 -33.41
N GLY A 58 5.55 22.47 -34.52
CA GLY A 58 4.44 22.10 -35.38
C GLY A 58 3.47 21.16 -34.66
N ALA A 59 3.98 20.18 -33.92
CA ALA A 59 3.15 19.26 -33.13
C ALA A 59 2.29 20.02 -32.09
N THR A 60 2.85 21.06 -31.46
CA THR A 60 2.14 21.91 -30.49
C THR A 60 1.04 22.73 -31.16
N LEU A 61 1.32 23.36 -32.30
CA LEU A 61 0.32 24.15 -33.02
C LEU A 61 -0.86 23.29 -33.48
N ASN A 62 -0.56 22.09 -33.99
CA ASN A 62 -1.57 21.11 -34.38
C ASN A 62 -2.38 20.60 -33.17
N ALA A 63 -1.71 20.29 -32.04
CA ALA A 63 -2.37 19.88 -30.80
C ALA A 63 -3.30 20.98 -30.23
N LEU A 64 -2.89 22.25 -30.30
CA LEU A 64 -3.70 23.38 -29.85
C LEU A 64 -4.96 23.56 -30.69
N LEU A 65 -4.85 23.40 -32.01
CA LEU A 65 -5.99 23.44 -32.91
C LEU A 65 -7.01 22.34 -32.59
N VAL A 66 -6.54 21.09 -32.45
CA VAL A 66 -7.42 19.94 -32.12
C VAL A 66 -8.03 20.09 -30.72
N ALA A 67 -7.26 20.58 -29.74
CA ALA A 67 -7.77 20.87 -28.41
C ALA A 67 -8.84 21.97 -28.44
N ALA A 68 -8.60 23.07 -29.17
CA ALA A 68 -9.54 24.18 -29.29
C ALA A 68 -10.88 23.77 -29.93
N GLU A 69 -10.85 22.91 -30.96
CA GLU A 69 -12.05 22.31 -31.56
C GLU A 69 -12.89 21.55 -30.54
N HIS A 70 -12.24 20.80 -29.64
CA HIS A 70 -12.94 20.08 -28.58
C HIS A 70 -13.35 20.96 -27.40
N LEU A 71 -12.74 22.14 -27.24
CA LEU A 71 -12.80 22.97 -26.02
C LEU A 71 -13.49 24.32 -26.15
N SER A 72 -14.11 24.65 -27.27
CA SER A 72 -14.56 26.02 -27.63
C SER A 72 -15.55 26.74 -26.67
N SER A 73 -15.69 26.35 -25.39
CA SER A 73 -16.37 27.10 -24.34
C SER A 73 -15.75 27.05 -22.92
N ARG A 74 -14.54 26.50 -22.67
CA ARG A 74 -14.01 26.32 -21.30
C ARG A 74 -12.70 27.09 -21.05
N ALA A 75 -12.72 28.08 -20.13
CA ALA A 75 -11.50 28.67 -19.57
C ALA A 75 -10.81 27.63 -18.66
N GLY A 76 -9.58 27.23 -18.98
CA GLY A 76 -8.89 26.15 -18.26
C GLY A 76 -7.40 25.98 -18.61
N HIS A 77 -6.76 24.99 -17.99
CA HIS A 77 -5.34 24.67 -18.16
C HIS A 77 -5.16 23.52 -19.15
N THR A 78 -4.33 23.70 -20.18
CA THR A 78 -4.02 22.66 -21.18
C THR A 78 -2.57 22.24 -21.06
N VAL A 79 -2.29 20.94 -21.07
CA VAL A 79 -0.93 20.41 -21.24
C VAL A 79 -0.81 19.68 -22.57
N SER A 80 0.18 20.07 -23.37
CA SER A 80 0.59 19.39 -24.59
C SER A 80 1.95 18.73 -24.34
N SER A 81 1.99 17.41 -24.44
CA SER A 81 3.22 16.62 -24.32
C SER A 81 3.60 16.03 -25.67
N HIS A 82 4.87 16.17 -26.04
CA HIS A 82 5.42 15.57 -27.25
C HIS A 82 6.20 14.30 -26.94
N ALA A 83 5.83 13.20 -27.60
CA ALA A 83 6.45 11.88 -27.49
C ALA A 83 7.93 11.84 -27.93
N GLY A 84 8.40 12.88 -28.64
CA GLY A 84 9.79 13.01 -29.08
C GLY A 84 10.13 12.07 -30.24
N ARG A 85 11.43 11.95 -30.56
CA ARG A 85 11.94 11.00 -31.56
C ARG A 85 11.93 9.58 -30.98
N ASP A 86 11.76 8.58 -31.85
CA ASP A 86 11.89 7.17 -31.49
C ASP A 86 13.20 6.86 -30.76
N PHE A 87 13.11 6.04 -29.71
CA PHE A 87 14.22 5.68 -28.85
C PHE A 87 14.58 4.21 -29.02
N PRO A 88 15.81 3.85 -29.45
CA PRO A 88 16.17 2.48 -29.80
C PRO A 88 15.96 1.47 -28.66
N TRP A 89 16.03 1.92 -27.41
CA TRP A 89 16.05 1.06 -26.23
C TRP A 89 14.65 0.78 -25.63
N SER A 90 13.57 1.25 -26.27
CA SER A 90 12.18 0.93 -25.89
C SER A 90 11.33 0.69 -27.14
N SER A 91 10.55 -0.38 -27.13
CA SER A 91 9.62 -0.75 -28.21
C SER A 91 8.38 0.17 -28.27
N CYS A 92 8.15 0.95 -27.20
CA CYS A 92 7.14 2.02 -27.13
C CYS A 92 7.80 3.38 -26.93
N SER A 93 7.13 4.47 -27.35
CA SER A 93 7.58 5.85 -27.14
C SER A 93 8.09 6.10 -25.70
N ARG A 94 9.06 7.01 -25.56
CA ARG A 94 9.61 7.46 -24.27
C ARG A 94 8.54 7.85 -23.25
N ALA A 95 7.40 8.36 -23.70
CA ALA A 95 6.27 8.70 -22.84
C ALA A 95 5.86 7.52 -21.94
N PHE A 96 5.86 6.29 -22.48
CA PHE A 96 5.44 5.06 -21.80
C PHE A 96 6.62 4.16 -21.41
N CYS A 97 7.84 4.71 -21.30
CA CYS A 97 8.96 3.99 -20.70
C CYS A 97 8.78 3.93 -19.18
N TRP A 98 8.85 2.73 -18.59
CA TRP A 98 8.60 2.52 -17.16
C TRP A 98 9.85 2.79 -16.32
N LEU A 99 9.68 3.41 -15.14
CA LEU A 99 10.78 3.99 -14.38
C LEU A 99 10.96 3.42 -12.97
N PRO A 100 12.20 3.09 -12.54
CA PRO A 100 12.52 2.50 -11.24
C PRO A 100 12.34 3.45 -10.05
N GLU A 101 11.10 3.58 -9.58
CA GLU A 101 10.73 4.27 -8.34
C GLU A 101 10.13 3.33 -7.28
N GLN A 102 10.78 3.25 -6.11
CA GLN A 102 10.48 2.30 -5.02
C GLN A 102 9.11 2.50 -4.33
N GLN A 103 8.47 3.66 -4.49
CA GLN A 103 7.28 4.05 -3.73
C GLN A 103 5.94 3.89 -4.48
N VAL A 104 5.95 3.51 -5.76
CA VAL A 104 4.75 3.60 -6.59
C VAL A 104 3.95 2.30 -6.62
N GLN A 105 2.65 2.43 -6.35
CA GLN A 105 1.66 1.36 -6.23
C GLN A 105 1.15 0.81 -7.58
N ALA A 106 1.77 1.24 -8.70
CA ALA A 106 1.36 0.94 -10.07
C ALA A 106 2.56 1.17 -11.03
N PRO A 107 2.50 0.69 -12.28
CA PRO A 107 3.43 1.11 -13.32
C PRO A 107 3.50 2.62 -13.42
N LEU A 108 4.70 3.16 -13.33
CA LEU A 108 4.95 4.59 -13.49
C LEU A 108 5.79 4.78 -14.74
N CYS A 109 5.29 5.56 -15.68
CA CYS A 109 6.06 5.95 -16.85
C CYS A 109 6.55 7.40 -16.77
N VAL A 110 7.41 7.78 -17.73
CA VAL A 110 7.93 9.16 -17.84
C VAL A 110 6.80 10.18 -17.88
N LEU A 111 5.70 9.90 -18.59
CA LEU A 111 4.55 10.79 -18.67
C LEU A 111 3.87 10.96 -17.29
N ASP A 112 3.72 9.88 -16.52
CA ASP A 112 3.10 9.93 -15.20
C ASP A 112 3.90 10.82 -14.24
N LEU A 113 5.23 10.64 -14.20
CA LEU A 113 6.12 11.48 -13.39
C LEU A 113 6.09 12.93 -13.81
N LEU A 114 6.12 13.19 -15.12
CA LEU A 114 6.11 14.54 -15.64
C LEU A 114 4.84 15.28 -15.20
N LEU A 115 3.69 14.64 -15.36
CA LEU A 115 2.40 15.24 -15.02
C LEU A 115 2.22 15.41 -13.50
N ASP A 116 2.65 14.44 -12.70
CA ASP A 116 2.68 14.56 -11.23
C ASP A 116 3.55 15.74 -10.79
N ARG A 117 4.81 15.76 -11.22
CA ARG A 117 5.79 16.78 -10.83
C ARG A 117 5.36 18.19 -11.23
N LEU A 118 4.78 18.33 -12.43
CA LEU A 118 4.20 19.60 -12.87
C LEU A 118 3.03 20.02 -11.97
N ALA A 119 2.06 19.12 -11.76
CA ALA A 119 0.86 19.43 -11.00
C ALA A 119 1.12 19.72 -9.51
N THR A 120 2.13 19.09 -8.89
CA THR A 120 2.41 19.24 -7.47
C THR A 120 3.44 20.31 -7.13
N HIS A 121 4.42 20.58 -8.00
CA HIS A 121 5.56 21.45 -7.66
C HIS A 121 5.69 22.71 -8.53
N ILE A 122 5.22 22.72 -9.79
CA ILE A 122 5.43 23.84 -10.71
C ILE A 122 4.15 24.65 -10.95
N CYS A 123 3.07 23.95 -11.29
CA CYS A 123 1.82 24.55 -11.71
C CYS A 123 0.95 25.16 -10.59
N PRO A 124 1.06 24.78 -9.30
CA PRO A 124 0.29 25.44 -8.24
C PRO A 124 0.43 26.96 -8.29
N GLY A 125 -0.69 27.67 -8.34
CA GLY A 125 -0.75 29.14 -8.42
C GLY A 125 -0.66 29.74 -9.84
N SER A 126 -0.39 28.94 -10.87
CA SER A 126 -0.30 29.45 -12.25
C SER A 126 -1.64 29.95 -12.81
N PRO A 127 -1.65 30.98 -13.68
CA PRO A 127 -2.85 31.41 -14.38
C PRO A 127 -3.25 30.43 -15.50
N PRO A 128 -4.49 30.49 -16.01
CA PRO A 128 -4.92 29.70 -17.16
C PRO A 128 -4.00 29.89 -18.38
N GLY A 129 -3.62 28.78 -19.01
CA GLY A 129 -2.68 28.77 -20.13
C GLY A 129 -2.31 27.37 -20.58
N VAL A 130 -1.31 27.29 -21.46
CA VAL A 130 -0.83 26.07 -22.09
C VAL A 130 0.57 25.73 -21.58
N TRP A 131 0.73 24.53 -21.03
CA TRP A 131 2.03 23.92 -20.76
C TRP A 131 2.45 23.04 -21.93
N VAL A 132 3.61 23.30 -22.49
CA VAL A 132 4.24 22.43 -23.50
C VAL A 132 5.41 21.74 -22.85
N CYS A 133 5.40 20.41 -22.87
CA CYS A 133 6.44 19.60 -22.24
C CYS A 133 6.91 18.50 -23.21
N SER A 134 8.11 18.00 -22.95
CA SER A 134 8.68 16.86 -23.70
C SER A 134 8.86 15.69 -22.76
N THR A 135 8.55 14.48 -23.23
CA THR A 135 8.85 13.24 -22.52
C THR A 135 10.31 12.78 -22.70
N ASP A 136 11.16 13.62 -23.30
CA ASP A 136 12.58 13.33 -23.53
C ASP A 136 13.47 13.59 -22.31
N ALA A 137 12.92 14.17 -21.24
CA ALA A 137 13.64 14.45 -20.01
C ALA A 137 12.76 14.17 -18.79
N ILE A 138 13.32 13.49 -17.79
CA ILE A 138 12.72 13.39 -16.45
C ILE A 138 13.23 14.59 -15.65
N LEU A 139 12.29 15.33 -15.05
CA LEU A 139 12.59 16.51 -14.27
C LEU A 139 12.60 16.15 -12.79
N HIS A 140 13.74 16.31 -12.14
CA HIS A 140 13.80 16.33 -10.69
C HIS A 140 13.68 17.76 -10.20
N ILE A 141 12.61 18.03 -9.45
CA ILE A 141 12.27 19.34 -8.90
C ILE A 141 12.47 19.29 -7.38
N PRO A 142 13.18 20.25 -6.78
CA PRO A 142 13.28 20.36 -5.32
C PRO A 142 11.90 20.58 -4.71
N THR A 143 11.61 19.92 -3.58
CA THR A 143 10.30 20.01 -2.89
C THR A 143 10.02 21.38 -2.26
N ASP A 144 11.04 22.21 -2.12
CA ASP A 144 11.00 23.57 -1.58
C ASP A 144 10.87 24.66 -2.67
N LEU A 145 10.86 24.28 -3.95
CA LEU A 145 10.72 25.24 -5.03
C LEU A 145 9.27 25.75 -5.13
N VAL A 146 9.07 27.05 -4.86
CA VAL A 146 7.78 27.73 -5.05
C VAL A 146 7.95 28.83 -6.10
N LEU A 147 7.18 28.74 -7.19
CA LEU A 147 7.15 29.76 -8.24
C LEU A 147 6.07 30.80 -7.94
N SER A 148 6.43 32.09 -7.94
CA SER A 148 5.44 33.17 -7.90
C SER A 148 4.84 33.41 -9.29
N TRP A 149 3.51 33.47 -9.33
CA TRP A 149 2.71 33.68 -10.53
C TRP A 149 1.91 34.99 -10.48
N ASP A 150 2.12 35.82 -9.45
CA ASP A 150 1.34 37.02 -9.19
C ASP A 150 1.40 37.99 -10.37
N GLY A 151 0.25 38.19 -11.01
CA GLY A 151 0.10 39.10 -12.17
C GLY A 151 0.86 38.68 -13.43
N PHE A 152 1.36 37.43 -13.51
CA PHE A 152 2.18 37.01 -14.66
C PHE A 152 1.34 36.78 -15.94
N SER A 153 1.77 37.39 -17.05
CA SER A 153 1.24 37.15 -18.40
C SER A 153 2.42 37.15 -19.39
N GLY A 154 2.51 36.13 -20.24
CA GLY A 154 3.63 35.95 -21.18
C GLY A 154 4.06 34.50 -21.32
N VAL A 155 5.35 34.30 -21.65
CA VAL A 155 5.96 32.98 -21.79
C VAL A 155 6.94 32.74 -20.65
N ARG A 156 6.84 31.60 -19.99
CA ARG A 156 7.78 31.21 -18.93
C ARG A 156 8.46 29.90 -19.28
N VAL A 157 9.78 29.86 -19.12
CA VAL A 157 10.59 28.67 -19.40
C VAL A 157 11.28 28.21 -18.13
N LEU A 158 11.42 26.88 -17.99
CA LEU A 158 12.23 26.29 -16.93
C LEU A 158 13.63 25.98 -17.47
N ALA A 159 14.65 26.05 -16.61
CA ALA A 159 16.03 25.76 -16.98
C ALA A 159 16.69 24.77 -16.02
N LEU A 160 17.70 24.04 -16.52
CA LEU A 160 18.46 23.07 -15.73
C LEU A 160 19.89 23.56 -15.59
N PRO A 161 20.47 23.68 -14.37
CA PRO A 161 21.84 24.12 -14.26
C PRO A 161 22.77 23.00 -14.74
N GLY A 162 23.62 23.31 -15.71
CA GLY A 162 24.54 22.38 -16.33
C GLY A 162 25.99 22.86 -16.30
N ASN A 163 26.92 21.95 -16.46
CA ASN A 163 28.33 22.28 -16.69
C ASN A 163 28.53 22.74 -18.14
N VAL A 164 29.46 23.68 -18.36
CA VAL A 164 29.80 24.22 -19.69
C VAL A 164 30.18 23.12 -20.70
N SER A 165 30.86 22.06 -20.25
CA SER A 165 31.24 20.92 -21.11
C SER A 165 30.05 20.11 -21.62
N TYR A 166 29.01 19.94 -20.80
CA TYR A 166 27.77 19.25 -21.18
C TYR A 166 26.87 20.15 -22.05
N ALA A 167 26.91 21.46 -21.79
CA ALA A 167 26.16 22.47 -22.52
C ALA A 167 26.55 22.59 -24.00
N ALA A 168 27.80 22.24 -24.37
CA ALA A 168 28.24 22.23 -25.78
C ALA A 168 27.39 21.33 -26.69
N ASN A 169 26.76 20.29 -26.11
CA ASN A 169 25.88 19.37 -26.82
C ASN A 169 24.38 19.65 -26.57
N HIS A 170 24.04 20.78 -25.94
CA HIS A 170 22.68 21.16 -25.56
C HIS A 170 22.38 22.64 -25.88
N GLY A 171 21.12 23.04 -25.70
CA GLY A 171 20.72 24.46 -25.77
C GLY A 171 20.89 25.13 -24.40
N VAL A 172 21.27 26.41 -24.40
CA VAL A 172 21.48 27.23 -23.19
C VAL A 172 20.68 28.53 -23.33
N TYR A 173 19.97 28.93 -22.28
CA TYR A 173 19.32 30.24 -22.22
C TYR A 173 20.33 31.33 -21.88
N LEU A 174 20.31 32.43 -22.63
CA LEU A 174 21.01 33.65 -22.25
C LEU A 174 19.98 34.60 -21.63
N SER A 175 20.10 34.87 -20.33
CA SER A 175 19.20 35.78 -19.62
C SER A 175 19.94 37.03 -19.14
N ASP A 176 19.18 38.10 -18.89
CA ASP A 176 19.72 39.28 -18.22
C ASP A 176 19.63 39.24 -16.70
N GLN A 177 20.05 40.33 -16.06
CA GLN A 177 20.08 40.48 -14.60
C GLN A 177 18.69 40.42 -13.95
N GLN A 178 17.61 40.59 -14.73
CA GLN A 178 16.22 40.50 -14.27
C GLN A 178 15.61 39.12 -14.56
N GLY A 179 16.40 38.19 -15.11
CA GLY A 179 15.96 36.86 -15.48
C GLY A 179 15.16 36.82 -16.78
N GLN A 180 15.17 37.88 -17.60
CA GLN A 180 14.52 37.85 -18.92
C GLN A 180 15.44 37.18 -19.93
N VAL A 181 14.92 36.20 -20.67
CA VAL A 181 15.65 35.47 -21.72
C VAL A 181 15.81 36.39 -22.93
N ARG A 182 17.05 36.64 -23.31
CA ARG A 182 17.46 37.46 -24.47
C ARG A 182 17.81 36.64 -25.70
N ASP A 183 18.35 35.44 -25.49
CA ASP A 183 18.74 34.57 -26.59
C ASP A 183 18.81 33.10 -26.14
N ILE A 184 18.92 32.17 -27.10
CA ILE A 184 19.12 30.75 -26.85
C ILE A 184 20.29 30.25 -27.70
N ILE A 185 21.39 29.90 -27.04
CA ILE A 185 22.60 29.39 -27.67
C ILE A 185 22.46 27.88 -27.85
N TYR A 186 22.37 27.40 -29.10
CA TYR A 186 22.23 25.97 -29.40
C TYR A 186 23.46 25.43 -30.13
N LYS A 187 24.14 24.44 -29.53
CA LYS A 187 25.44 23.92 -30.02
C LYS A 187 26.47 25.03 -30.28
N GLY A 188 26.46 26.06 -29.45
CA GLY A 188 27.39 27.18 -29.55
C GLY A 188 28.81 26.79 -29.14
N SER A 189 29.78 27.63 -29.51
CA SER A 189 31.16 27.46 -29.06
C SER A 189 31.26 27.63 -27.53
N LYS A 190 32.34 27.13 -26.94
CA LYS A 190 32.57 27.22 -25.49
C LYS A 190 32.56 28.67 -25.01
N GLU A 191 33.07 29.58 -25.84
CA GLU A 191 33.14 31.02 -25.59
C GLU A 191 31.75 31.66 -25.57
N GLN A 192 30.84 31.24 -26.47
CA GLN A 192 29.45 31.69 -26.48
C GLN A 192 28.71 31.20 -25.24
N ILE A 193 28.87 29.92 -24.89
CA ILE A 193 28.23 29.32 -23.71
C ILE A 193 28.71 29.96 -22.41
N GLN A 194 29.97 30.39 -22.35
CA GLN A 194 30.55 31.06 -21.18
C GLN A 194 29.81 32.36 -20.82
N GLN A 195 29.13 33.00 -21.78
CA GLN A 195 28.36 34.22 -21.56
C GLN A 195 27.08 33.99 -20.75
N ALA A 196 26.62 32.74 -20.68
CA ALA A 196 25.41 32.34 -19.95
C ALA A 196 25.70 31.74 -18.56
N VAL A 197 26.92 31.89 -18.05
CA VAL A 197 27.31 31.36 -16.73
C VAL A 197 26.64 32.16 -15.62
N MET A 198 25.93 31.44 -14.76
CA MET A 198 25.29 31.96 -13.56
C MET A 198 26.30 32.10 -12.42
N HIS A 199 25.90 32.75 -11.32
CA HIS A 199 26.76 33.00 -10.16
C HIS A 199 27.33 31.74 -9.48
N ASP A 200 26.73 30.57 -9.69
CA ASP A 200 27.19 29.28 -9.17
C ASP A 200 28.17 28.54 -10.11
N GLY A 201 28.60 29.19 -11.20
CA GLY A 201 29.50 28.61 -12.20
C GLY A 201 28.83 27.66 -13.20
N LYS A 202 27.50 27.49 -13.15
CA LYS A 202 26.73 26.64 -14.08
C LYS A 202 26.02 27.47 -15.13
N VAL A 203 25.54 26.81 -16.19
CA VAL A 203 24.78 27.44 -17.27
C VAL A 203 23.33 26.94 -17.30
N PRO A 204 22.33 27.78 -17.64
CA PRO A 204 20.91 27.40 -17.63
C PRO A 204 20.55 26.65 -18.93
N LEU A 205 20.62 25.32 -18.89
CA LEU A 205 20.26 24.45 -20.00
C LEU A 205 18.76 24.49 -20.29
N VAL A 206 18.41 24.37 -21.57
CA VAL A 206 17.04 24.21 -22.05
C VAL A 206 16.45 22.89 -21.52
N SER A 207 15.36 23.00 -20.75
CA SER A 207 14.82 21.90 -19.93
C SER A 207 13.62 21.15 -20.54
N GLY A 208 12.86 21.78 -21.44
CA GLY A 208 11.69 21.18 -22.09
C GLY A 208 10.36 21.87 -21.75
N PRO A 209 9.97 22.01 -20.47
CA PRO A 209 8.72 22.69 -20.11
C PRO A 209 8.71 24.19 -20.45
N VAL A 210 7.64 24.60 -21.12
CA VAL A 210 7.34 26.00 -21.46
C VAL A 210 5.88 26.27 -21.13
N PHE A 211 5.61 27.35 -20.42
CA PHE A 211 4.27 27.85 -20.16
C PHE A 211 3.95 29.04 -21.08
N PHE A 212 2.75 29.03 -21.65
CA PHE A 212 2.16 30.12 -22.42
C PHE A 212 0.88 30.58 -21.72
N SER A 213 0.77 31.86 -21.37
CA SER A 213 -0.50 32.39 -20.85
C SER A 213 -1.60 32.35 -21.91
N SER A 214 -2.87 32.40 -21.49
CA SER A 214 -4.04 32.37 -22.38
C SER A 214 -3.92 33.36 -23.56
N SER A 215 -3.50 34.59 -23.28
CA SER A 215 -3.27 35.66 -24.27
C SER A 215 -2.22 35.32 -25.34
N VAL A 216 -1.20 34.52 -24.99
CA VAL A 216 -0.16 34.08 -25.92
C VAL A 216 -0.64 32.85 -26.70
N SER A 217 -1.31 31.92 -26.04
CA SER A 217 -1.87 30.72 -26.65
C SER A 217 -2.90 31.05 -27.73
N GLU A 218 -3.79 32.02 -27.48
CA GLU A 218 -4.77 32.48 -28.48
C GLU A 218 -4.10 33.03 -29.75
N LYS A 219 -3.04 33.82 -29.58
CA LYS A 219 -2.30 34.40 -30.71
C LYS A 219 -1.49 33.35 -31.48
N LEU A 220 -0.90 32.39 -30.78
CA LEU A 220 -0.27 31.23 -31.41
C LEU A 220 -1.30 30.44 -32.22
N LEU A 221 -2.49 30.21 -31.66
CA LEU A 221 -3.57 29.53 -32.38
C LEU A 221 -3.97 30.29 -33.64
N GLN A 222 -4.01 31.63 -33.64
CA GLN A 222 -4.32 32.43 -34.85
C GLN A 222 -3.35 32.21 -36.02
N THR A 223 -2.15 31.66 -35.79
CA THR A 223 -1.18 31.37 -36.86
C THR A 223 -1.46 30.09 -37.65
N HIS A 224 -2.47 29.30 -37.26
CA HIS A 224 -2.78 27.98 -37.85
C HIS A 224 -3.10 28.00 -39.36
N VAL A 225 -3.46 29.15 -39.92
CA VAL A 225 -3.76 29.38 -41.35
C VAL A 225 -2.79 30.35 -42.02
N THR A 226 -1.70 30.73 -41.34
CA THR A 226 -0.77 31.76 -41.83
C THR A 226 0.46 31.09 -42.44
N PRO A 227 0.72 31.23 -43.75
CA PRO A 227 1.96 30.77 -44.35
C PRO A 227 3.19 31.45 -43.73
N PRO A 228 4.26 30.70 -43.44
CA PRO A 228 4.46 29.30 -43.78
C PRO A 228 4.11 28.31 -42.63
N LEU A 229 3.48 28.79 -41.54
CA LEU A 229 3.14 28.01 -40.33
C LEU A 229 1.87 27.15 -40.46
N ASP A 230 1.01 27.46 -41.42
CA ASP A 230 -0.11 26.61 -41.85
C ASP A 230 0.37 25.22 -42.29
N GLY A 231 1.57 25.11 -42.86
CA GLY A 231 2.26 23.85 -43.17
C GLY A 231 2.57 22.96 -41.95
N CYS A 232 2.33 23.44 -40.73
CA CYS A 232 2.43 22.66 -39.49
C CYS A 232 1.07 22.13 -38.98
N THR A 233 -0.06 22.58 -39.55
CA THR A 233 -1.41 22.19 -39.09
C THR A 233 -2.07 21.28 -40.12
N TYR A 234 -3.01 20.45 -39.65
CA TYR A 234 -3.74 19.59 -40.56
C TYR A 234 -4.56 20.39 -41.59
N LEU A 235 -5.09 21.56 -41.23
CA LEU A 235 -5.85 22.44 -42.12
C LEU A 235 -4.99 23.01 -43.27
N GLY A 236 -3.77 23.46 -42.99
CA GLY A 236 -2.89 23.97 -44.02
C GLY A 236 -2.38 22.86 -44.95
N LEU A 237 -2.04 21.69 -44.39
CA LEU A 237 -1.66 20.52 -45.20
C LEU A 237 -2.81 20.03 -46.10
N ASP A 238 -4.04 19.96 -45.59
CA ASP A 238 -5.23 19.59 -46.35
C ASP A 238 -5.57 20.64 -47.43
N SER A 239 -5.12 21.89 -47.24
CA SER A 239 -5.21 23.00 -48.21
C SER A 239 -4.03 23.07 -49.19
N GLY A 240 -3.08 22.12 -49.13
CA GLY A 240 -1.94 22.03 -50.05
C GLY A 240 -0.68 22.80 -49.66
N ALA A 241 -0.60 23.31 -48.42
CA ALA A 241 0.62 23.96 -47.92
C ALA A 241 1.78 22.95 -47.80
N PRO A 242 3.03 23.35 -48.14
CA PRO A 242 4.18 22.48 -47.98
C PRO A 242 4.48 22.25 -46.48
N PRO A 243 4.85 21.02 -46.09
CA PRO A 243 5.15 20.68 -44.70
C PRO A 243 6.36 21.45 -44.17
N ILE A 244 6.29 21.94 -42.93
CA ILE A 244 7.38 22.68 -42.28
C ILE A 244 7.73 22.12 -40.91
N GLN A 245 9.04 21.95 -40.68
CA GLN A 245 9.59 21.56 -39.40
C GLN A 245 9.85 22.78 -38.51
N VAL A 246 9.21 22.84 -37.34
CA VAL A 246 9.41 23.93 -36.36
C VAL A 246 9.66 23.35 -34.96
N PRO A 247 10.80 23.62 -34.30
CA PRO A 247 11.01 23.34 -32.88
C PRO A 247 10.49 24.48 -31.95
N VAL A 248 9.63 24.20 -30.95
CA VAL A 248 9.05 25.22 -30.03
C VAL A 248 10.15 26.05 -29.35
N CYS A 249 11.06 25.36 -28.65
CA CYS A 249 12.03 26.02 -27.78
C CYS A 249 13.01 26.91 -28.55
N LEU A 250 13.18 26.68 -29.87
CA LEU A 250 14.26 27.29 -30.64
C LEU A 250 13.76 28.21 -31.76
N SER A 251 12.52 28.08 -32.22
CA SER A 251 11.96 28.97 -33.24
C SER A 251 10.91 29.92 -32.69
N VAL A 252 10.05 29.47 -31.77
CA VAL A 252 9.02 30.33 -31.15
C VAL A 252 9.64 31.16 -30.03
N CYS A 253 10.31 30.54 -29.05
CA CYS A 253 10.96 31.29 -27.97
C CYS A 253 12.04 32.25 -28.48
N LEU A 254 12.85 31.82 -29.46
CA LEU A 254 13.90 32.66 -30.06
C LEU A 254 13.32 33.85 -30.82
N SER A 255 12.20 33.67 -31.54
CA SER A 255 11.51 34.78 -32.23
C SER A 255 10.89 35.80 -31.27
N VAL A 256 10.44 35.36 -30.09
CA VAL A 256 9.97 36.26 -29.02
C VAL A 256 11.16 37.04 -28.44
N CYS A 257 12.30 36.37 -28.21
CA CYS A 257 13.51 37.00 -27.67
C CYS A 257 14.15 38.01 -28.65
N LEU A 258 14.16 37.71 -29.96
CA LEU A 258 14.69 38.56 -31.02
C LEU A 258 13.86 39.85 -31.27
N SER A 259 12.63 39.94 -30.75
CA SER A 259 11.86 41.20 -30.79
C SER A 259 12.50 42.35 -29.99
N VAL A 260 13.52 42.04 -29.17
CA VAL A 260 14.28 43.00 -28.34
C VAL A 260 15.64 43.38 -28.96
N CYS A 261 16.14 42.65 -29.98
CA CYS A 261 17.45 42.93 -30.59
C CYS A 261 17.39 42.84 -32.13
N LEU A 262 17.31 44.01 -32.78
CA LEU A 262 17.40 44.16 -34.23
C LEU A 262 18.85 43.96 -34.70
N SER A 263 19.15 42.78 -35.26
CA SER A 263 19.91 42.60 -36.50
C SER A 263 20.33 41.13 -36.63
N VAL A 264 19.91 40.50 -37.73
CA VAL A 264 20.60 39.46 -38.52
C VAL A 264 19.56 38.78 -39.42
N SER A 265 19.97 38.50 -40.66
CA SER A 265 19.22 37.84 -41.73
C SER A 265 18.55 36.52 -41.29
N LEU A 266 17.21 36.48 -41.32
CA LEU A 266 16.38 35.36 -40.86
C LEU A 266 15.76 34.57 -42.03
N SER A 267 15.54 33.27 -41.87
CA SER A 267 14.73 32.46 -42.78
C SER A 267 13.27 32.93 -42.80
N ALA A 268 12.54 32.68 -43.88
CA ALA A 268 11.14 33.12 -44.05
C ALA A 268 10.19 32.67 -42.92
N SER A 269 10.47 31.53 -42.27
CA SER A 269 9.72 31.04 -41.11
C SER A 269 9.94 31.89 -39.84
N LEU A 270 11.15 32.43 -39.65
CA LEU A 270 11.50 33.25 -38.50
C LEU A 270 10.98 34.70 -38.63
N SER A 271 10.86 35.25 -39.85
CA SER A 271 10.34 36.61 -40.04
C SER A 271 8.84 36.72 -39.73
N VAL A 272 8.04 35.68 -40.00
CA VAL A 272 6.62 35.63 -39.66
C VAL A 272 6.42 35.50 -38.15
N CYS A 273 7.16 34.62 -37.49
CA CYS A 273 7.17 34.53 -36.03
C CYS A 273 7.58 35.87 -35.37
N LEU A 274 8.59 36.55 -35.93
CA LEU A 274 9.02 37.88 -35.46
C LEU A 274 7.90 38.95 -35.60
N SER A 275 7.10 38.91 -36.67
CA SER A 275 5.99 39.84 -36.89
C SER A 275 4.85 39.67 -35.88
N VAL A 276 4.56 38.42 -35.49
CA VAL A 276 3.58 38.10 -34.43
C VAL A 276 4.13 38.57 -33.07
N CYS A 277 5.43 38.40 -32.82
CA CYS A 277 6.09 38.83 -31.59
C CYS A 277 6.24 40.35 -31.46
N LEU A 278 6.47 41.10 -32.56
CA LEU A 278 6.59 42.57 -32.55
C LEU A 278 5.25 43.29 -32.30
N SER A 279 4.11 42.64 -32.59
CA SER A 279 2.77 43.19 -32.32
C SER A 279 2.33 43.11 -30.85
N VAL A 280 3.13 42.44 -30.00
CA VAL A 280 2.78 42.15 -28.61
C VAL A 280 4.04 42.26 -27.76
N SER A 281 4.11 43.22 -26.84
CA SER A 281 5.21 43.39 -25.90
C SER A 281 5.37 42.15 -25.00
N LEU A 282 6.03 41.10 -25.50
CA LEU A 282 6.14 39.78 -24.86
C LEU A 282 7.50 39.65 -24.16
N SER A 283 7.46 39.43 -22.84
CA SER A 283 8.63 39.16 -22.01
C SER A 283 8.75 37.66 -21.73
N VAL A 284 9.95 37.06 -21.88
CA VAL A 284 10.22 35.65 -21.56
C VAL A 284 11.01 35.57 -20.26
N SER A 285 10.39 35.14 -19.15
CA SER A 285 11.09 35.03 -17.86
C SER A 285 11.68 33.62 -17.64
N LEU A 286 12.95 33.55 -17.25
CA LEU A 286 13.64 32.36 -16.74
C LEU A 286 13.29 32.17 -15.26
N SER A 287 12.89 30.97 -14.85
CA SER A 287 12.65 30.67 -13.43
C SER A 287 13.21 29.32 -13.02
N ALA A 288 14.19 29.38 -12.10
CA ALA A 288 14.73 28.31 -11.27
C ALA A 288 15.31 27.04 -11.95
N THR A 289 16.11 26.32 -11.16
CA THR A 289 17.10 25.31 -11.56
C THR A 289 16.64 23.89 -11.21
N CYS A 290 16.37 23.04 -12.20
CA CYS A 290 16.07 21.60 -12.01
C CYS A 290 17.17 20.70 -12.59
N ARG A 291 17.32 19.41 -12.22
CA ARG A 291 18.33 18.51 -12.83
C ARG A 291 17.75 17.70 -14.00
N LYS A 292 18.53 17.53 -15.09
CA LYS A 292 18.19 16.66 -16.23
C LYS A 292 18.70 15.25 -15.97
N VAL A 293 17.86 14.25 -16.24
CA VAL A 293 18.28 12.86 -16.39
C VAL A 293 17.82 12.36 -17.75
N THR A 294 18.75 12.14 -18.68
CA THR A 294 18.49 11.40 -19.92
C THR A 294 18.45 9.88 -19.64
N HIS A 295 17.88 9.05 -20.50
CA HIS A 295 17.84 7.59 -20.24
C HIS A 295 19.22 6.93 -20.13
N ALA A 296 20.25 7.45 -20.81
CA ALA A 296 21.64 7.03 -20.59
C ALA A 296 22.16 7.43 -19.20
N GLN A 297 21.55 8.46 -18.59
CA GLN A 297 21.75 8.87 -17.20
C GLN A 297 20.74 8.22 -16.25
N LEU A 298 19.70 7.49 -16.67
CA LEU A 298 18.89 6.69 -15.74
C LEU A 298 19.71 5.51 -15.20
N THR A 299 20.57 4.96 -16.06
CA THR A 299 21.57 3.95 -15.70
C THR A 299 22.71 4.50 -14.84
N SER A 300 23.02 5.81 -14.88
CA SER A 300 24.15 6.40 -14.13
C SER A 300 23.77 7.41 -13.02
N ALA A 301 22.56 7.96 -13.00
CA ALA A 301 22.09 8.90 -11.97
C ALA A 301 21.39 8.18 -10.81
N LEU A 302 21.20 6.87 -10.91
CA LEU A 302 20.74 5.99 -9.82
C LEU A 302 21.91 5.33 -9.07
N ASP A 303 23.16 5.77 -9.31
CA ASP A 303 24.38 5.31 -8.64
C ASP A 303 24.37 5.52 -7.11
N SER A 304 23.38 6.23 -6.54
CA SER A 304 23.31 6.48 -5.09
C SER A 304 22.35 5.58 -4.31
N HIS A 305 21.57 4.70 -4.94
CA HIS A 305 20.58 3.89 -4.21
C HIS A 305 20.51 2.41 -4.62
N ARG A 306 20.32 1.58 -3.57
CA ARG A 306 20.17 0.11 -3.53
C ARG A 306 19.41 -0.48 -4.73
N THR A 307 19.71 -1.73 -5.08
CA THR A 307 18.99 -2.59 -6.04
C THR A 307 17.49 -2.29 -6.10
N VAL A 308 16.97 -1.93 -7.29
CA VAL A 308 15.56 -1.51 -7.46
C VAL A 308 14.80 -2.52 -8.31
N THR A 309 13.78 -3.12 -7.69
CA THR A 309 12.82 -4.03 -8.33
C THR A 309 11.47 -3.34 -8.42
N LEU A 310 10.94 -3.15 -9.63
CA LEU A 310 9.65 -2.49 -9.87
C LEU A 310 8.63 -3.43 -10.44
N ALA A 311 7.43 -3.49 -9.84
CA ALA A 311 6.29 -4.20 -10.42
C ALA A 311 6.67 -5.58 -11.02
N SER A 312 7.71 -6.18 -10.45
CA SER A 312 8.37 -7.38 -10.92
C SER A 312 8.35 -8.38 -9.78
N VAL A 313 8.40 -9.64 -10.15
CA VAL A 313 8.63 -10.72 -9.19
C VAL A 313 9.98 -11.32 -9.52
N VAL A 314 10.85 -11.24 -8.52
CA VAL A 314 12.13 -11.92 -8.44
C VAL A 314 11.86 -13.03 -7.44
N ASN A 315 11.90 -14.29 -7.90
CA ASN A 315 11.71 -15.43 -7.00
C ASN A 315 12.84 -15.44 -5.94
N VAL A 316 12.64 -16.13 -4.81
CA VAL A 316 13.64 -16.22 -3.73
C VAL A 316 14.98 -16.79 -4.22
N GLU A 317 14.95 -17.62 -5.26
CA GLU A 317 16.12 -18.22 -5.90
C GLU A 317 16.80 -17.30 -6.94
N SER A 318 16.21 -16.16 -7.27
CA SER A 318 16.77 -15.23 -8.24
C SER A 318 17.59 -14.14 -7.53
N GLU A 319 18.84 -13.92 -7.96
CA GLU A 319 19.73 -12.91 -7.38
C GLU A 319 19.82 -11.66 -8.26
N VAL A 320 19.78 -10.47 -7.66
CA VAL A 320 19.99 -9.20 -8.40
C VAL A 320 21.19 -8.48 -7.78
N GLY A 321 22.29 -8.45 -8.52
CA GLY A 321 23.54 -7.79 -8.16
C GLY A 321 23.38 -6.27 -8.00
N GLU A 322 24.37 -5.65 -7.36
CA GLU A 322 24.39 -4.21 -7.11
C GLU A 322 24.24 -3.42 -8.43
N GLY A 323 23.35 -2.45 -8.49
CA GLY A 323 23.10 -1.70 -9.74
C GLY A 323 22.23 -2.43 -10.78
N GLY A 324 21.95 -3.73 -10.62
CA GLY A 324 21.01 -4.48 -11.44
C GLY A 324 19.57 -3.96 -11.30
N ARG A 325 18.75 -4.06 -12.36
CA ARG A 325 17.37 -3.55 -12.40
C ARG A 325 16.41 -4.55 -13.04
N VAL A 326 15.26 -4.76 -12.41
CA VAL A 326 14.18 -5.59 -12.93
C VAL A 326 12.88 -4.77 -12.99
N ILE A 327 12.35 -4.58 -14.20
CA ILE A 327 11.24 -3.67 -14.49
C ILE A 327 10.11 -4.45 -15.16
N ASN A 328 8.93 -4.49 -14.53
CA ASN A 328 7.75 -5.20 -15.04
C ASN A 328 8.07 -6.57 -15.66
N SER A 329 8.86 -7.36 -14.92
CA SER A 329 9.35 -8.64 -15.40
C SER A 329 9.08 -9.73 -14.37
N VAL A 330 8.99 -10.96 -14.85
CA VAL A 330 8.77 -12.14 -14.05
C VAL A 330 10.00 -13.03 -14.20
N LEU A 331 10.73 -13.22 -13.12
CA LEU A 331 11.87 -14.15 -13.06
C LEU A 331 11.44 -15.41 -12.32
N GLU A 332 11.56 -16.56 -12.97
CA GLU A 332 11.16 -17.87 -12.44
C GLU A 332 12.35 -18.79 -12.28
N GLY A 333 12.45 -19.44 -11.12
CA GLY A 333 13.58 -20.29 -10.77
C GLY A 333 14.87 -19.49 -10.54
N ASP A 334 16.01 -20.15 -10.73
CA ASP A 334 17.34 -19.58 -10.57
C ASP A 334 17.66 -18.60 -11.71
N VAL A 335 17.54 -17.29 -11.46
CA VAL A 335 17.86 -16.26 -12.46
C VAL A 335 18.71 -15.20 -11.80
N ALA A 336 19.98 -15.10 -12.18
CA ALA A 336 20.90 -14.08 -11.68
C ALA A 336 20.95 -12.88 -12.63
N VAL A 337 20.81 -11.68 -12.10
CA VAL A 337 20.95 -10.41 -12.82
C VAL A 337 22.17 -9.68 -12.30
N ALA A 338 23.24 -9.64 -13.08
CA ALA A 338 24.52 -9.07 -12.66
C ALA A 338 24.49 -7.53 -12.54
N THR A 339 25.59 -6.96 -12.04
CA THR A 339 25.75 -5.52 -11.84
C THR A 339 25.51 -4.71 -13.11
N GLY A 340 24.73 -3.63 -13.00
CA GLY A 340 24.40 -2.76 -14.12
C GLY A 340 23.52 -3.38 -15.21
N ALA A 341 23.12 -4.66 -15.08
CA ALA A 341 22.22 -5.30 -16.03
C ALA A 341 20.77 -4.86 -15.82
N VAL A 342 20.00 -4.79 -16.90
CA VAL A 342 18.60 -4.36 -16.89
C VAL A 342 17.74 -5.42 -17.57
N VAL A 343 16.77 -5.95 -16.84
CA VAL A 343 15.73 -6.83 -17.37
C VAL A 343 14.40 -6.07 -17.33
N GLN A 344 13.80 -5.81 -18.48
CA GLN A 344 12.53 -5.10 -18.56
C GLN A 344 11.52 -5.82 -19.44
N HIS A 345 10.25 -5.83 -19.05
CA HIS A 345 9.16 -6.42 -19.84
C HIS A 345 9.46 -7.87 -20.29
N CYS A 346 10.13 -8.64 -19.43
CA CYS A 346 10.54 -10.01 -19.71
C CYS A 346 9.82 -11.01 -18.79
N HIS A 347 9.61 -12.23 -19.28
CA HIS A 347 9.31 -13.40 -18.46
C HIS A 347 10.40 -14.44 -18.68
N LEU A 348 11.28 -14.61 -17.69
CA LEU A 348 12.51 -15.39 -17.79
C LEU A 348 12.48 -16.70 -16.96
N GLN A 349 12.76 -17.79 -17.67
CA GLN A 349 13.02 -19.18 -17.29
C GLN A 349 14.41 -19.54 -16.72
N GLY A 350 14.61 -19.67 -15.42
CA GLY A 350 15.85 -20.18 -14.79
C GLY A 350 16.13 -21.67 -15.03
N PRO A 351 17.38 -22.16 -14.86
CA PRO A 351 18.62 -21.42 -14.55
C PRO A 351 19.03 -20.42 -15.63
N LEU A 352 19.37 -19.17 -15.31
CA LEU A 352 19.78 -18.16 -16.31
C LEU A 352 20.59 -17.02 -15.69
N ASP A 353 21.77 -16.74 -16.24
CA ASP A 353 22.59 -15.59 -15.84
C ASP A 353 22.49 -14.46 -16.87
N VAL A 354 22.15 -13.25 -16.40
CA VAL A 354 22.16 -12.02 -17.18
C VAL A 354 23.45 -11.25 -16.85
N PRO A 355 24.42 -11.15 -17.78
CA PRO A 355 25.73 -10.56 -17.53
C PRO A 355 25.71 -9.05 -17.31
N SER A 356 26.84 -8.53 -16.84
CA SER A 356 27.02 -7.11 -16.51
C SER A 356 26.76 -6.20 -17.72
N GLY A 357 26.09 -5.08 -17.49
CA GLY A 357 25.77 -4.07 -18.52
C GLY A 357 24.77 -4.52 -19.61
N CYS A 358 24.24 -5.74 -19.54
CA CYS A 358 23.27 -6.23 -20.53
C CYS A 358 21.88 -5.61 -20.35
N LEU A 359 21.15 -5.41 -21.45
CA LEU A 359 19.72 -5.03 -21.44
C LEU A 359 18.89 -6.11 -22.13
N LEU A 360 18.02 -6.78 -21.39
CA LEU A 360 17.05 -7.72 -21.92
C LEU A 360 15.65 -7.10 -21.88
N SER A 361 15.00 -7.00 -23.03
CA SER A 361 13.66 -6.41 -23.16
C SER A 361 12.69 -7.28 -23.95
N GLY A 362 11.45 -7.43 -23.48
CA GLY A 362 10.38 -8.04 -24.28
C GLY A 362 10.51 -9.56 -24.50
N LEU A 363 11.36 -10.24 -23.72
CA LEU A 363 11.61 -11.68 -23.85
C LEU A 363 10.53 -12.50 -23.14
N GLY A 364 10.13 -13.63 -23.72
CA GLY A 364 9.17 -14.57 -23.11
C GLY A 364 9.83 -15.89 -22.65
N PRO A 365 9.07 -16.79 -21.99
CA PRO A 365 9.63 -18.00 -21.37
C PRO A 365 10.40 -18.90 -22.35
N MET A 366 9.86 -19.04 -23.57
CA MET A 366 10.47 -19.85 -24.64
C MET A 366 11.85 -19.33 -25.09
N THR A 367 12.15 -18.05 -24.85
CA THR A 367 13.44 -17.45 -25.23
C THR A 367 14.52 -17.69 -24.19
N SER A 368 14.15 -17.98 -22.94
CA SER A 368 15.12 -18.14 -21.84
C SER A 368 16.07 -19.30 -22.05
N GLN A 369 15.59 -20.41 -22.63
CA GLN A 369 16.45 -21.53 -23.02
C GLN A 369 17.50 -21.11 -24.05
N CYS A 370 17.12 -20.26 -25.02
CA CYS A 370 18.07 -19.76 -26.01
C CYS A 370 19.10 -18.83 -25.36
N VAL A 371 18.69 -17.89 -24.50
CA VAL A 371 19.63 -17.00 -23.81
C VAL A 371 20.64 -17.80 -22.97
N ARG A 372 20.17 -18.84 -22.27
CA ARG A 372 21.03 -19.78 -21.52
C ARG A 372 22.11 -20.42 -22.39
N THR A 373 21.76 -20.86 -23.60
CA THR A 373 22.73 -21.50 -24.52
C THR A 373 23.72 -20.54 -25.15
N LEU A 374 23.43 -19.23 -25.18
CA LEU A 374 24.24 -18.25 -25.91
C LEU A 374 25.48 -17.77 -25.15
N GLN A 375 25.61 -18.03 -23.84
CA GLN A 375 26.68 -17.50 -22.99
C GLN A 375 26.96 -16.01 -23.28
N LEU A 376 25.96 -15.16 -23.00
CA LEU A 376 26.02 -13.74 -23.35
C LEU A 376 27.30 -13.08 -22.81
N ALA A 377 27.96 -12.28 -23.65
CA ALA A 377 29.01 -11.37 -23.22
C ALA A 377 28.40 -10.16 -22.48
N ASN A 378 29.22 -9.41 -21.74
CA ASN A 378 28.82 -8.15 -21.12
C ASN A 378 28.38 -7.11 -22.17
N ASP A 379 27.59 -6.14 -21.73
CA ASP A 379 27.17 -4.98 -22.54
C ASP A 379 26.38 -5.34 -23.81
N ILE A 380 25.64 -6.45 -23.80
CA ILE A 380 24.78 -6.89 -24.91
C ILE A 380 23.33 -6.49 -24.66
N ILE A 381 22.67 -6.00 -25.71
CA ILE A 381 21.28 -5.59 -25.67
C ILE A 381 20.46 -6.47 -26.59
N ILE A 382 19.43 -7.12 -26.02
CA ILE A 382 18.49 -7.98 -26.73
C ILE A 382 17.08 -7.46 -26.50
N GLN A 383 16.36 -7.18 -27.58
CA GLN A 383 14.99 -6.69 -27.52
C GLN A 383 14.06 -7.53 -28.40
N GLY A 384 12.95 -7.98 -27.83
CA GLY A 384 11.83 -8.55 -28.57
C GLY A 384 10.86 -7.45 -29.01
N HIS A 385 10.40 -7.56 -30.26
CA HIS A 385 9.43 -6.66 -30.89
C HIS A 385 8.29 -7.48 -31.50
N ARG A 386 7.06 -7.18 -31.09
CA ARG A 386 5.84 -7.71 -31.71
C ARG A 386 5.52 -6.88 -32.95
N ILE A 387 5.84 -7.41 -34.12
CA ILE A 387 5.64 -6.70 -35.39
C ILE A 387 4.45 -7.27 -36.17
N GLU A 388 3.84 -6.42 -37.00
CA GLU A 388 2.84 -6.83 -37.99
C GLU A 388 3.40 -6.64 -39.40
N LEU A 389 3.40 -7.72 -40.18
CA LEU A 389 3.98 -7.77 -41.52
C LEU A 389 2.93 -8.29 -42.49
N GLY A 390 2.12 -7.38 -43.02
CA GLY A 390 0.85 -7.74 -43.65
C GLY A 390 -0.09 -8.34 -42.61
N GLU A 391 -0.59 -9.55 -42.86
CA GLU A 391 -1.44 -10.29 -41.90
C GLU A 391 -0.64 -11.12 -40.89
N LEU A 392 0.69 -11.19 -41.03
CA LEU A 392 1.55 -11.99 -40.15
C LEU A 392 1.91 -11.22 -38.88
N LYS A 393 1.60 -11.82 -37.73
CA LYS A 393 2.04 -11.33 -36.41
C LYS A 393 3.28 -12.11 -35.98
N LEU A 394 4.41 -11.42 -35.84
CA LEU A 394 5.71 -12.04 -35.59
C LEU A 394 6.38 -11.44 -34.36
N ASN A 395 7.08 -12.27 -33.59
CA ASN A 395 8.02 -11.82 -32.57
C ASN A 395 9.42 -11.80 -33.17
N VAL A 396 9.96 -10.60 -33.38
CA VAL A 396 11.27 -10.36 -33.97
C VAL A 396 12.23 -9.89 -32.87
N PHE A 397 13.48 -10.34 -32.94
CA PHE A 397 14.49 -10.00 -31.95
C PHE A 397 15.60 -9.17 -32.58
N THR A 398 16.00 -8.09 -31.90
CA THR A 398 17.13 -7.25 -32.28
C THR A 398 18.25 -7.38 -31.26
N VAL A 399 19.49 -7.28 -31.74
CA VAL A 399 20.70 -7.37 -30.92
C VAL A 399 21.66 -6.25 -31.27
N THR A 400 22.19 -5.57 -30.26
CA THR A 400 23.19 -4.48 -30.38
C THR A 400 24.14 -4.49 -29.18
N GLY A 401 25.36 -3.98 -29.31
CA GLY A 401 26.21 -3.68 -28.15
C GLY A 401 25.82 -2.35 -27.47
N ALA A 402 25.97 -2.26 -26.15
CA ALA A 402 25.64 -1.07 -25.37
C ALA A 402 26.52 0.14 -25.69
N LEU A 403 27.74 -0.12 -26.17
CA LEU A 403 28.73 0.89 -26.51
C LEU A 403 29.14 0.89 -27.98
N ASP A 404 28.50 0.11 -28.86
CA ASP A 404 28.92 -0.08 -30.24
C ASP A 404 29.04 1.27 -30.97
N PRO A 405 30.27 1.80 -31.19
CA PRO A 405 30.44 2.95 -32.03
C PRO A 405 30.20 2.49 -33.47
N LEU A 406 29.63 3.36 -34.31
CA LEU A 406 29.46 3.15 -35.74
C LEU A 406 30.77 2.83 -36.51
N GLU A 407 31.91 2.71 -35.83
CA GLU A 407 33.26 2.64 -36.38
C GLU A 407 33.87 1.22 -36.46
N ARG A 408 33.23 0.16 -35.94
CA ARG A 408 33.81 -1.22 -35.93
C ARG A 408 33.13 -2.23 -36.87
N TRP A 409 32.48 -1.77 -37.94
CA TRP A 409 31.90 -2.65 -38.97
C TRP A 409 32.91 -3.63 -39.61
N SER A 410 34.19 -3.23 -39.70
CA SER A 410 35.26 -4.08 -40.22
C SER A 410 35.45 -5.38 -39.42
N LEU A 411 35.36 -5.31 -38.08
CA LEU A 411 35.43 -6.48 -37.20
C LEU A 411 34.17 -7.35 -37.31
N PHE A 412 33.01 -6.71 -37.50
CA PHE A 412 31.76 -7.42 -37.71
C PHE A 412 31.77 -8.25 -39.01
N PHE A 413 32.23 -7.67 -40.12
CA PHE A 413 32.32 -8.37 -41.40
C PHE A 413 33.35 -9.50 -41.38
N SER A 414 34.51 -9.30 -40.77
CA SER A 414 35.52 -10.35 -40.66
C SER A 414 35.04 -11.54 -39.81
N ARG A 415 34.29 -11.28 -38.73
CA ARG A 415 33.73 -12.31 -37.85
C ARG A 415 32.58 -13.09 -38.49
N THR A 416 31.69 -12.40 -39.20
CA THR A 416 30.43 -12.99 -39.70
C THR A 416 30.49 -13.47 -41.15
N GLY A 417 31.43 -12.95 -41.94
CA GLY A 417 31.51 -13.19 -43.39
C GLY A 417 30.48 -12.43 -44.22
N ILE A 418 29.66 -11.57 -43.60
CA ILE A 418 28.66 -10.72 -44.25
C ILE A 418 29.37 -9.62 -45.05
N GLN A 419 28.87 -9.33 -46.25
CA GLN A 419 29.36 -8.22 -47.07
C GLN A 419 28.49 -6.96 -46.90
N PRO A 420 29.06 -5.74 -47.00
CA PRO A 420 28.31 -4.49 -46.86
C PRO A 420 27.10 -4.39 -47.80
N GLU A 421 27.21 -4.91 -49.02
CA GLU A 421 26.16 -4.87 -50.04
C GLU A 421 24.96 -5.76 -49.68
N GLU A 422 25.11 -6.67 -48.71
CA GLU A 422 24.01 -7.52 -48.20
C GLU A 422 23.15 -6.81 -47.15
N LEU A 423 23.64 -5.70 -46.57
CA LEU A 423 22.99 -4.96 -45.48
C LEU A 423 22.28 -3.69 -45.95
N TRP A 424 22.81 -2.99 -46.95
CA TRP A 424 22.30 -1.71 -47.42
C TRP A 424 22.08 -1.70 -48.93
N ALA A 425 21.04 -1.00 -49.38
CA ALA A 425 20.85 -0.73 -50.80
C ALA A 425 21.83 0.34 -51.31
N ARG A 426 22.06 0.38 -52.63
CA ARG A 426 22.93 1.40 -53.25
C ARG A 426 22.37 2.80 -52.99
N GLY A 427 23.19 3.67 -52.39
CA GLY A 427 22.84 5.07 -52.09
C GLY A 427 22.25 5.32 -50.70
N GLU A 428 22.02 4.28 -49.89
CA GLU A 428 21.54 4.46 -48.51
C GLU A 428 22.65 4.91 -47.55
N GLN A 429 22.28 5.70 -46.54
CA GLN A 429 23.21 6.00 -45.44
C GLN A 429 23.55 4.73 -44.68
N ARG A 430 24.85 4.45 -44.55
CA ARG A 430 25.36 3.29 -43.81
C ARG A 430 25.29 3.54 -42.31
N SER A 431 24.29 2.96 -41.68
CA SER A 431 24.08 3.05 -40.24
C SER A 431 23.48 1.74 -39.71
N LEU A 432 23.57 1.52 -38.40
CA LEU A 432 22.87 0.41 -37.74
C LEU A 432 21.34 0.51 -37.93
N LEU A 433 20.80 1.73 -37.95
CA LEU A 433 19.36 1.96 -38.15
C LEU A 433 18.86 1.43 -39.49
N THR A 434 19.68 1.51 -40.53
CA THR A 434 19.34 1.15 -41.91
C THR A 434 19.86 -0.22 -42.34
N ALA A 435 20.73 -0.85 -41.54
CA ALA A 435 21.31 -2.15 -41.86
C ALA A 435 20.28 -3.28 -41.72
N ARG A 436 19.98 -4.00 -42.80
CA ARG A 436 19.05 -5.14 -42.81
C ARG A 436 19.66 -6.42 -42.22
N ILE A 437 19.92 -6.38 -40.92
CA ILE A 437 20.66 -7.41 -40.20
C ILE A 437 19.75 -8.41 -39.47
N PHE A 438 18.51 -8.04 -39.15
CA PHE A 438 17.64 -8.82 -38.25
C PHE A 438 16.74 -9.80 -39.02
N PRO A 439 16.96 -11.12 -38.92
CA PRO A 439 16.12 -12.12 -39.56
C PRO A 439 14.72 -12.16 -38.94
N VAL A 440 13.67 -12.18 -39.77
CA VAL A 440 12.27 -12.16 -39.31
C VAL A 440 11.47 -13.40 -39.72
N LEU A 441 11.68 -13.87 -40.95
CA LEU A 441 10.89 -14.96 -41.51
C LEU A 441 11.76 -15.84 -42.42
N HIS A 442 11.66 -17.17 -42.27
CA HIS A 442 12.13 -18.11 -43.27
C HIS A 442 10.99 -18.49 -44.22
N PRO A 443 11.14 -18.32 -45.54
CA PRO A 443 10.07 -18.61 -46.51
C PRO A 443 9.48 -20.02 -46.43
N ARG A 444 10.28 -21.01 -46.00
CA ARG A 444 9.87 -22.42 -45.83
C ARG A 444 9.82 -22.89 -44.37
N GLY A 445 10.13 -22.01 -43.42
CA GLY A 445 10.35 -22.37 -42.01
C GLY A 445 9.57 -21.53 -41.00
N GLY A 446 8.83 -20.51 -41.45
CA GLY A 446 8.05 -19.64 -40.58
C GLY A 446 8.90 -18.64 -39.80
N ALA A 447 8.38 -18.18 -38.65
CA ALA A 447 9.05 -17.20 -37.80
C ALA A 447 10.40 -17.73 -37.30
N VAL A 448 11.43 -16.89 -37.37
CA VAL A 448 12.81 -17.32 -37.13
C VAL A 448 13.15 -17.46 -35.64
N GLY A 449 12.48 -16.68 -34.76
CA GLY A 449 12.72 -16.67 -33.31
C GLY A 449 14.11 -16.16 -32.90
N LEU A 450 14.42 -16.19 -31.60
CA LEU A 450 15.71 -15.70 -31.08
C LEU A 450 16.89 -16.58 -31.54
N GLN A 451 16.77 -17.91 -31.38
CA GLN A 451 17.84 -18.87 -31.68
C GLN A 451 18.15 -18.95 -33.17
N GLY A 452 17.12 -19.07 -34.01
CA GLY A 452 17.29 -19.16 -35.46
C GLY A 452 17.66 -17.82 -36.11
N GLY A 453 17.50 -16.71 -35.39
CA GLY A 453 17.61 -15.36 -35.92
C GLY A 453 18.92 -14.71 -35.53
N VAL A 454 18.89 -13.92 -34.47
CA VAL A 454 20.03 -13.16 -33.98
C VAL A 454 20.96 -13.96 -33.07
N GLY A 455 20.55 -15.14 -32.59
CA GLY A 455 21.38 -16.00 -31.73
C GLY A 455 22.73 -16.36 -32.37
N TRP A 456 22.78 -16.61 -33.68
CA TRP A 456 24.04 -16.85 -34.40
C TRP A 456 24.98 -15.62 -34.41
N LEU A 457 24.44 -14.40 -34.47
CA LEU A 457 25.25 -13.17 -34.43
C LEU A 457 25.98 -12.99 -33.09
N LEU A 458 25.47 -13.65 -32.04
CA LEU A 458 26.03 -13.69 -30.69
C LEU A 458 26.95 -14.90 -30.45
N GLY A 459 27.24 -15.71 -31.49
CA GLY A 459 28.09 -16.90 -31.38
C GLY A 459 27.33 -18.21 -31.12
N GLY A 460 26.00 -18.19 -31.18
CA GLY A 460 25.16 -19.38 -31.07
C GLY A 460 25.13 -20.28 -32.31
N ALA A 461 24.41 -21.40 -32.21
CA ALA A 461 24.24 -22.36 -33.30
C ALA A 461 23.54 -21.72 -34.53
N GLY A 462 24.16 -21.84 -35.70
CA GLY A 462 23.63 -21.30 -36.96
C GLY A 462 24.70 -21.22 -38.04
N CYS A 463 24.37 -20.67 -39.21
CA CYS A 463 25.33 -20.41 -40.26
C CYS A 463 24.91 -19.23 -41.16
N LEU A 464 25.90 -18.58 -41.78
CA LEU A 464 25.70 -17.47 -42.72
C LEU A 464 24.71 -17.83 -43.85
N ARG A 465 24.70 -19.08 -44.31
CA ARG A 465 23.76 -19.55 -45.34
C ARG A 465 22.31 -19.42 -44.88
N ARG A 466 21.98 -19.89 -43.67
CA ARG A 466 20.62 -19.77 -43.13
C ARG A 466 20.26 -18.30 -42.93
N TRP A 467 21.18 -17.49 -42.40
CA TRP A 467 20.95 -16.05 -42.27
C TRP A 467 20.65 -15.37 -43.62
N ARG A 468 21.35 -15.76 -44.70
CA ARG A 468 21.11 -15.28 -46.07
C ARG A 468 19.73 -15.67 -46.62
N GLU A 469 19.28 -16.88 -46.31
CA GLU A 469 17.97 -17.43 -46.73
C GLU A 469 16.77 -16.82 -45.97
N ALA A 470 17.00 -16.15 -44.84
CA ALA A 470 15.95 -15.46 -44.10
C ALA A 470 15.60 -14.12 -44.75
N TRP A 471 14.32 -13.74 -44.68
CA TRP A 471 13.92 -12.36 -44.88
C TRP A 471 14.39 -11.53 -43.68
N ARG A 472 14.96 -10.35 -43.93
CA ARG A 472 15.64 -9.51 -42.94
C ARG A 472 15.11 -8.09 -42.98
N LEU A 473 15.06 -7.47 -41.80
CA LEU A 473 14.69 -6.07 -41.62
C LEU A 473 15.84 -5.28 -40.97
N SER A 474 15.82 -3.98 -41.19
CA SER A 474 16.65 -3.02 -40.47
C SER A 474 16.01 -2.60 -39.16
N LEU A 475 16.78 -2.01 -38.23
CA LEU A 475 16.21 -1.54 -36.96
C LEU A 475 15.10 -0.51 -37.19
N LYS A 476 15.27 0.38 -38.17
CA LYS A 476 14.25 1.34 -38.58
C LYS A 476 12.97 0.66 -39.06
N GLU A 477 13.10 -0.36 -39.91
CA GLU A 477 11.94 -1.13 -40.39
C GLU A 477 11.26 -1.88 -39.24
N VAL A 478 12.01 -2.54 -38.35
CA VAL A 478 11.46 -3.22 -37.16
C VAL A 478 10.67 -2.24 -36.30
N MET A 479 11.25 -1.08 -35.94
CA MET A 479 10.58 -0.07 -35.12
C MET A 479 9.30 0.46 -35.78
N SER A 480 9.31 0.66 -37.10
CA SER A 480 8.13 1.12 -37.84
C SER A 480 7.01 0.08 -37.94
N LEU A 481 7.35 -1.22 -37.85
CA LEU A 481 6.39 -2.32 -37.93
C LEU A 481 5.95 -2.84 -36.55
N THR A 482 6.55 -2.35 -35.46
CA THR A 482 6.20 -2.72 -34.09
C THR A 482 4.78 -2.27 -33.76
N CYS A 483 3.91 -3.24 -33.46
CA CYS A 483 2.55 -3.00 -33.03
C CYS A 483 2.53 -2.50 -31.59
N GLN A 484 2.24 -1.21 -31.42
CA GLN A 484 2.24 -0.55 -30.11
C GLN A 484 1.19 -1.15 -29.16
N GLU A 485 0.02 -1.52 -29.69
CA GLU A 485 -1.03 -2.18 -28.90
C GLU A 485 -0.54 -3.52 -28.34
N ALA A 486 0.09 -4.35 -29.17
CA ALA A 486 0.60 -5.66 -28.75
C ALA A 486 1.73 -5.54 -27.72
N GLU A 487 2.61 -4.54 -27.85
CA GLU A 487 3.65 -4.25 -26.86
C GLU A 487 3.07 -3.78 -25.52
N LEU A 488 2.10 -2.87 -25.54
CA LEU A 488 1.43 -2.40 -24.31
C LEU A 488 0.64 -3.54 -23.65
N GLN A 489 -0.08 -4.34 -24.42
CA GLN A 489 -0.81 -5.51 -23.91
C GLN A 489 0.13 -6.50 -23.22
N TRP A 490 1.28 -6.81 -23.82
CA TRP A 490 2.28 -7.68 -23.20
C TRP A 490 2.77 -7.13 -21.86
N ARG A 491 3.03 -5.82 -21.78
CA ARG A 491 3.43 -5.17 -20.53
C ARG A 491 2.34 -5.27 -19.47
N GLU A 492 1.06 -5.14 -19.84
CA GLU A 492 -0.05 -5.33 -18.91
C GLU A 492 -0.17 -6.78 -18.43
N GLU A 493 -0.06 -7.76 -19.32
CA GLU A 493 -0.07 -9.18 -18.97
C GLU A 493 1.03 -9.52 -17.95
N LEU A 494 2.25 -9.01 -18.16
CA LEU A 494 3.35 -9.18 -17.22
C LEU A 494 3.09 -8.53 -15.87
N LEU A 495 2.50 -7.33 -15.85
CA LEU A 495 2.14 -6.64 -14.61
C LEU A 495 1.18 -7.48 -13.77
N PHE A 496 0.15 -8.03 -14.40
CA PHE A 496 -0.85 -8.85 -13.71
C PHE A 496 -0.27 -10.19 -13.28
N LEU A 497 0.58 -10.81 -14.09
CA LEU A 497 1.29 -12.03 -13.74
C LEU A 497 2.22 -11.80 -12.54
N ALA A 498 3.01 -10.73 -12.56
CA ALA A 498 3.86 -10.32 -11.44
C ALA A 498 3.04 -10.02 -10.19
N GLY A 499 1.91 -9.31 -10.32
CA GLY A 499 1.00 -9.04 -9.20
C GLY A 499 0.44 -10.30 -8.56
N ARG A 500 0.02 -11.29 -9.36
CA ARG A 500 -0.49 -12.58 -8.89
C ARG A 500 0.57 -13.42 -8.20
N ARG A 501 1.78 -13.46 -8.76
CA ARG A 501 2.93 -14.14 -8.13
C ARG A 501 3.32 -13.49 -6.82
N ARG A 502 3.43 -12.16 -6.79
CA ARG A 502 3.71 -11.41 -5.55
C ARG A 502 2.68 -11.72 -4.47
N ALA A 503 1.39 -11.81 -4.83
CA ALA A 503 0.35 -12.21 -3.89
C ALA A 503 0.58 -13.65 -3.39
N THR A 504 0.92 -14.57 -4.28
CA THR A 504 1.26 -15.96 -3.94
C THR A 504 2.44 -15.99 -2.96
N ASP A 505 3.59 -15.45 -3.35
CA ASP A 505 4.82 -15.46 -2.57
C ASP A 505 4.63 -14.76 -1.21
N ALA A 506 3.93 -13.62 -1.17
CA ALA A 506 3.71 -12.90 0.07
C ALA A 506 2.82 -13.66 1.06
N LEU A 507 1.82 -14.39 0.56
CA LEU A 507 0.89 -15.16 1.41
C LEU A 507 1.51 -16.49 1.85
N THR A 508 2.18 -17.21 0.95
CA THR A 508 2.82 -18.50 1.27
C THR A 508 4.04 -18.31 2.16
N SER A 509 4.86 -17.29 1.89
CA SER A 509 6.06 -16.96 2.68
C SER A 509 5.77 -16.00 3.84
N ARG A 510 4.49 -15.65 4.06
CA ARG A 510 4.00 -14.82 5.19
C ARG A 510 4.71 -13.48 5.34
N THR A 511 5.04 -12.83 4.23
CA THR A 511 5.74 -11.54 4.24
C THR A 511 4.80 -10.37 4.52
N ASP A 512 5.37 -9.24 4.95
CA ASP A 512 4.64 -8.00 5.25
C ASP A 512 4.38 -7.11 4.03
N VAL A 513 4.40 -7.70 2.82
CA VAL A 513 4.13 -6.97 1.58
C VAL A 513 2.65 -6.57 1.51
N CYS A 514 2.39 -5.28 1.29
CA CYS A 514 1.07 -4.75 1.03
C CYS A 514 0.58 -5.17 -0.38
N LEU A 515 -0.52 -5.93 -0.44
CA LEU A 515 -1.05 -6.47 -1.70
C LEU A 515 -2.18 -5.62 -2.30
N LEU A 516 -2.71 -4.64 -1.56
CA LEU A 516 -3.79 -3.77 -2.02
C LEU A 516 -3.48 -3.05 -3.36
N PRO A 517 -2.24 -2.59 -3.63
CA PRO A 517 -1.84 -2.10 -4.95
C PRO A 517 -2.07 -3.11 -6.08
N CYS A 518 -1.68 -4.38 -5.88
CA CYS A 518 -1.85 -5.46 -6.84
C CYS A 518 -3.34 -5.74 -7.09
N PHE A 519 -4.17 -5.68 -6.05
CA PHE A 519 -5.61 -5.92 -6.15
C PHE A 519 -6.30 -4.83 -6.97
N ARG A 520 -5.95 -3.57 -6.71
CA ARG A 520 -6.45 -2.43 -7.52
C ARG A 520 -6.03 -2.60 -8.96
N ALA A 521 -4.73 -2.83 -9.23
CA ALA A 521 -4.24 -3.02 -10.59
C ALA A 521 -5.01 -4.13 -11.31
N ALA A 522 -5.19 -5.30 -10.69
CA ALA A 522 -5.92 -6.41 -11.27
C ALA A 522 -7.39 -6.09 -11.58
N VAL A 523 -8.12 -5.46 -10.64
CA VAL A 523 -9.52 -5.07 -10.87
C VAL A 523 -9.65 -4.06 -12.01
N MET A 524 -8.72 -3.11 -12.07
CA MET A 524 -8.73 -2.08 -13.10
C MET A 524 -8.35 -2.60 -14.49
N GLY A 525 -7.57 -3.67 -14.54
CA GLY A 525 -7.23 -4.38 -15.78
C GLY A 525 -8.15 -5.55 -16.10
N GLU A 526 -9.29 -5.67 -15.42
CA GLU A 526 -10.27 -6.75 -15.58
C GLU A 526 -9.70 -8.17 -15.32
N GLN A 527 -8.60 -8.27 -14.57
CA GLN A 527 -7.93 -9.51 -14.17
C GLN A 527 -8.34 -10.03 -12.79
N GLN A 528 -9.39 -9.47 -12.18
CA GLN A 528 -9.85 -9.89 -10.86
C GLN A 528 -10.20 -11.38 -10.77
N GLY A 529 -10.72 -12.00 -11.83
CA GLY A 529 -11.09 -13.42 -11.83
C GLY A 529 -9.88 -14.33 -11.60
N ALA A 530 -8.80 -14.12 -12.35
CA ALA A 530 -7.56 -14.88 -12.21
C ALA A 530 -6.89 -14.65 -10.84
N LEU A 531 -6.99 -13.44 -10.29
CA LEU A 531 -6.50 -13.11 -8.95
C LEU A 531 -7.34 -13.79 -7.85
N LEU A 532 -8.67 -13.73 -7.93
CA LEU A 532 -9.57 -14.39 -6.98
C LEU A 532 -9.32 -15.90 -6.94
N HIS A 533 -9.20 -16.54 -8.11
CA HIS A 533 -8.88 -17.97 -8.19
C HIS A 533 -7.53 -18.30 -7.52
N THR A 534 -6.49 -17.47 -7.73
CA THR A 534 -5.20 -17.63 -7.05
C THR A 534 -5.37 -17.53 -5.52
N LEU A 535 -6.12 -16.54 -5.02
CA LEU A 535 -6.37 -16.39 -3.58
C LEU A 535 -7.19 -17.55 -3.00
N ASP A 536 -8.22 -18.03 -3.71
CA ASP A 536 -9.01 -19.20 -3.30
C ASP A 536 -8.13 -20.45 -3.20
N THR A 537 -7.20 -20.62 -4.14
CA THR A 537 -6.27 -21.76 -4.17
C THR A 537 -5.33 -21.74 -2.96
N ILE A 538 -4.78 -20.57 -2.61
CA ILE A 538 -3.91 -20.41 -1.44
C ILE A 538 -4.70 -20.62 -0.15
N ALA A 539 -5.90 -20.02 -0.05
CA ALA A 539 -6.76 -20.15 1.12
C ALA A 539 -7.18 -21.61 1.40
N ALA A 540 -7.35 -22.42 0.35
CA ALA A 540 -7.74 -23.82 0.46
C ALA A 540 -6.62 -24.76 0.95
N GLY A 541 -5.38 -24.27 1.10
CA GLY A 541 -4.22 -25.01 1.62
C GLY A 541 -3.66 -26.10 0.69
N SER A 542 -2.40 -26.49 0.92
CA SER A 542 -1.76 -27.64 0.26
C SER A 542 -2.28 -28.97 0.82
N SER A 543 -2.37 -30.00 -0.02
CA SER A 543 -2.91 -31.32 0.35
C SER A 543 -1.99 -32.14 1.28
N THR A 544 -1.00 -31.53 1.91
CA THR A 544 0.07 -32.21 2.66
C THR A 544 -0.39 -32.55 4.08
N PRO A 545 -0.56 -33.84 4.42
CA PRO A 545 -0.91 -34.24 5.78
C PRO A 545 0.25 -33.95 6.73
N GLY A 546 0.01 -33.19 7.81
CA GLY A 546 0.98 -33.00 8.90
C GLY A 546 1.68 -31.63 9.00
N ALA A 547 1.32 -30.63 8.18
CA ALA A 547 1.74 -29.26 8.40
C ALA A 547 1.04 -28.68 9.65
N GLU A 548 1.77 -27.87 10.44
CA GLU A 548 1.27 -27.27 11.68
C GLU A 548 -0.07 -26.55 11.46
N SER A 549 -1.17 -27.18 11.91
CA SER A 549 -2.54 -26.80 11.57
C SER A 549 -2.88 -25.32 11.83
N GLY A 550 -2.30 -24.71 12.87
CA GLY A 550 -2.54 -23.29 13.19
C GLY A 550 -1.97 -22.31 12.16
N ALA A 551 -0.82 -22.66 11.56
CA ALA A 551 -0.09 -21.76 10.69
C ALA A 551 -0.76 -21.63 9.30
N GLU A 552 -1.41 -22.71 8.84
CA GLU A 552 -2.27 -22.71 7.66
C GLU A 552 -3.54 -21.88 7.87
N LEU A 553 -4.14 -21.91 9.07
CA LEU A 553 -5.32 -21.11 9.40
C LEU A 553 -5.04 -19.60 9.31
N GLY A 554 -3.87 -19.15 9.78
CA GLY A 554 -3.46 -17.74 9.67
C GLY A 554 -3.33 -17.27 8.20
N VAL A 555 -2.69 -18.08 7.36
CA VAL A 555 -2.58 -17.82 5.91
C VAL A 555 -3.96 -17.78 5.26
N ALA A 556 -4.82 -18.76 5.55
CA ALA A 556 -6.16 -18.81 5.01
C ALA A 556 -7.02 -17.61 5.45
N ALA A 557 -6.98 -17.23 6.73
CA ALA A 557 -7.70 -16.06 7.23
C ALA A 557 -7.25 -14.76 6.52
N ARG A 558 -5.94 -14.58 6.33
CA ARG A 558 -5.38 -13.46 5.57
C ARG A 558 -5.84 -13.49 4.11
N CYS A 559 -5.83 -14.66 3.46
CA CYS A 559 -6.31 -14.80 2.08
C CYS A 559 -7.79 -14.44 1.94
N LEU A 560 -8.66 -14.88 2.86
CA LEU A 560 -10.07 -14.52 2.87
C LEU A 560 -10.26 -13.00 3.03
N SER A 561 -9.47 -12.36 3.90
CA SER A 561 -9.47 -10.89 4.02
C SER A 561 -8.98 -10.20 2.73
N CYS A 562 -7.98 -10.76 2.05
CA CYS A 562 -7.52 -10.26 0.76
C CYS A 562 -8.59 -10.39 -0.34
N ILE A 563 -9.37 -11.48 -0.36
CA ILE A 563 -10.51 -11.63 -1.26
C ILE A 563 -11.55 -10.53 -1.00
N ALA A 564 -11.84 -10.25 0.28
CA ALA A 564 -12.71 -9.13 0.64
C ALA A 564 -12.17 -7.77 0.15
N ASP A 565 -10.85 -7.54 0.19
CA ASP A 565 -10.22 -6.35 -0.39
C ASP A 565 -10.41 -6.26 -1.92
N VAL A 566 -10.27 -7.39 -2.64
CA VAL A 566 -10.51 -7.45 -4.10
C VAL A 566 -11.96 -7.10 -4.41
N LEU A 567 -12.94 -7.69 -3.71
CA LEU A 567 -14.36 -7.42 -3.88
C LEU A 567 -14.71 -5.93 -3.64
N VAL A 568 -14.08 -5.31 -2.64
CA VAL A 568 -14.26 -3.88 -2.35
C VAL A 568 -13.62 -3.00 -3.42
N CYS A 569 -12.47 -3.41 -3.96
CA CYS A 569 -11.88 -2.74 -5.12
C CYS A 569 -12.82 -2.82 -6.34
N MET A 570 -13.44 -3.98 -6.60
CA MET A 570 -14.44 -4.15 -7.67
C MET A 570 -15.66 -3.25 -7.47
N ALA A 571 -16.10 -3.04 -6.22
CA ALA A 571 -17.22 -2.15 -5.92
C ALA A 571 -16.89 -0.67 -6.21
N GLY A 572 -15.60 -0.30 -6.30
CA GLY A 572 -15.16 1.05 -6.67
C GLY A 572 -15.63 2.14 -5.70
N GLY A 573 -15.68 1.83 -4.39
CA GLY A 573 -16.17 2.75 -3.35
C GLY A 573 -17.69 2.92 -3.30
N ARG A 574 -18.44 2.15 -4.11
CA ARG A 574 -19.91 2.08 -4.08
C ARG A 574 -20.35 0.88 -3.23
N GLY A 575 -21.64 0.78 -2.88
CA GLY A 575 -22.18 -0.41 -2.20
C GLY A 575 -22.28 -0.34 -0.67
N GLY A 576 -21.95 0.81 -0.07
CA GLY A 576 -22.13 1.07 1.36
C GLY A 576 -20.94 0.64 2.23
N LEU A 577 -21.17 0.51 3.54
CA LEU A 577 -20.12 0.21 4.51
C LEU A 577 -19.70 -1.26 4.45
N ARG A 578 -18.40 -1.54 4.52
CA ARG A 578 -17.90 -2.92 4.71
C ARG A 578 -18.14 -3.43 6.12
N SER A 579 -18.42 -2.57 7.09
CA SER A 579 -18.73 -2.94 8.46
C SER A 579 -20.20 -3.33 8.58
N GLY A 580 -20.49 -4.54 9.08
CA GLY A 580 -21.86 -5.02 9.28
C GLY A 580 -21.95 -6.53 9.52
N PRO A 581 -23.14 -7.05 9.92
CA PRO A 581 -23.33 -8.48 10.16
C PRO A 581 -23.24 -9.30 8.86
N ALA A 582 -22.71 -10.51 8.98
CA ALA A 582 -22.53 -11.47 7.89
C ALA A 582 -23.38 -12.74 8.13
N ALA A 583 -24.71 -12.58 8.18
CA ALA A 583 -25.65 -13.62 8.62
C ALA A 583 -26.61 -14.12 7.51
N ASN A 584 -26.35 -13.80 6.24
CA ASN A 584 -27.15 -14.31 5.13
C ASN A 584 -27.09 -15.85 5.05
N GLU A 585 -28.27 -16.47 5.01
CA GLU A 585 -28.44 -17.92 5.07
C GLU A 585 -27.75 -18.68 3.94
N ALA A 586 -27.62 -18.08 2.76
CA ALA A 586 -26.99 -18.73 1.61
C ALA A 586 -25.50 -19.02 1.82
N TRP A 587 -24.85 -18.34 2.79
CA TRP A 587 -23.45 -18.57 3.14
C TRP A 587 -23.27 -19.60 4.27
N ARG A 588 -24.35 -20.00 4.96
CA ARG A 588 -24.30 -20.80 6.20
C ARG A 588 -23.56 -22.13 6.03
N SER A 589 -23.76 -22.81 4.89
CA SER A 589 -23.07 -24.08 4.60
C SER A 589 -21.54 -23.93 4.59
N ALA A 590 -21.04 -22.83 4.03
CA ALA A 590 -19.61 -22.55 4.01
C ALA A 590 -19.05 -22.32 5.41
N TYR A 591 -19.78 -21.59 6.27
CA TYR A 591 -19.38 -21.39 7.67
C TYR A 591 -19.35 -22.70 8.46
N SER A 592 -20.37 -23.56 8.32
CA SER A 592 -20.42 -24.88 8.98
C SER A 592 -19.18 -25.71 8.65
N LEU A 593 -18.82 -25.78 7.37
CA LEU A 593 -17.63 -26.52 6.93
C LEU A 593 -16.33 -25.98 7.55
N LEU A 594 -16.19 -24.64 7.66
CA LEU A 594 -15.03 -24.04 8.31
C LEU A 594 -15.02 -24.35 9.81
N GLU A 595 -16.16 -24.27 10.50
CA GLU A 595 -16.30 -24.56 11.92
C GLU A 595 -15.98 -26.03 12.26
N GLU A 596 -16.33 -26.95 11.36
CA GLU A 596 -16.01 -28.38 11.42
C GLU A 596 -14.53 -28.70 11.09
N GLY A 597 -13.74 -27.69 10.70
CA GLY A 597 -12.33 -27.85 10.33
C GLY A 597 -12.10 -28.28 8.87
N ASN A 598 -13.14 -28.37 8.04
CA ASN A 598 -13.02 -28.63 6.60
C ASN A 598 -12.71 -27.33 5.84
N LEU A 599 -11.47 -26.85 6.00
CA LEU A 599 -10.98 -25.60 5.39
C LEU A 599 -11.21 -25.56 3.88
N ARG A 600 -10.76 -26.60 3.15
CA ARG A 600 -10.87 -26.68 1.69
C ARG A 600 -12.32 -26.69 1.21
N GLY A 601 -13.19 -27.44 1.88
CA GLY A 601 -14.62 -27.47 1.58
C GLY A 601 -15.28 -26.11 1.79
N GLY A 602 -14.98 -25.47 2.93
CA GLY A 602 -15.51 -24.15 3.27
C GLY A 602 -15.07 -23.07 2.27
N VAL A 603 -13.79 -23.01 1.91
CA VAL A 603 -13.28 -22.04 0.92
C VAL A 603 -13.93 -22.24 -0.45
N ARG A 604 -14.09 -23.48 -0.92
CA ARG A 604 -14.78 -23.78 -2.18
C ARG A 604 -16.25 -23.37 -2.14
N ALA A 605 -16.94 -23.61 -1.02
CA ALA A 605 -18.32 -23.19 -0.84
C ALA A 605 -18.46 -21.65 -0.82
N LEU A 606 -17.52 -20.93 -0.18
CA LEU A 606 -17.46 -19.46 -0.25
C LEU A 606 -17.31 -18.97 -1.69
N ALA A 607 -16.39 -19.56 -2.46
CA ALA A 607 -16.13 -19.18 -3.85
C ALA A 607 -17.36 -19.44 -4.75
N ALA A 608 -17.99 -20.61 -4.63
CA ALA A 608 -19.21 -20.94 -5.37
C ALA A 608 -20.37 -19.97 -5.02
N GLN A 609 -20.50 -19.60 -3.75
CA GLN A 609 -21.53 -18.65 -3.34
C GLN A 609 -21.23 -17.23 -3.84
N ARG A 610 -19.97 -16.80 -3.81
CA ARG A 610 -19.51 -15.48 -4.27
C ARG A 610 -19.91 -15.18 -5.72
N ASP A 611 -19.87 -16.17 -6.62
CA ASP A 611 -20.16 -15.96 -8.04
C ASP A 611 -21.58 -15.42 -8.29
N HIS A 612 -22.53 -15.70 -7.39
CA HIS A 612 -23.90 -15.17 -7.42
C HIS A 612 -24.01 -13.69 -6.98
N TRP A 613 -22.93 -13.09 -6.45
CA TRP A 613 -22.92 -11.77 -5.81
C TRP A 613 -22.05 -10.75 -6.55
N LEU A 614 -21.46 -11.10 -7.70
CA LEU A 614 -20.52 -10.24 -8.42
C LEU A 614 -21.17 -9.17 -9.30
N SER A 615 -22.50 -9.19 -9.46
CA SER A 615 -23.23 -8.38 -10.45
C SER A 615 -23.36 -6.89 -10.11
N ARG A 616 -23.35 -6.53 -8.82
CA ARG A 616 -23.57 -5.14 -8.37
C ARG A 616 -22.68 -4.74 -7.20
N PRO A 617 -22.27 -3.46 -7.07
CA PRO A 617 -21.41 -2.99 -5.99
C PRO A 617 -21.91 -3.30 -4.57
N ASP A 618 -23.21 -3.21 -4.32
CA ASP A 618 -23.76 -3.50 -3.00
C ASP A 618 -23.72 -5.00 -2.64
N LEU A 619 -23.79 -5.90 -3.62
CA LEU A 619 -23.61 -7.33 -3.39
C LEU A 619 -22.13 -7.67 -3.18
N LEU A 620 -21.22 -7.03 -3.90
CA LEU A 620 -19.77 -7.17 -3.71
C LEU A 620 -19.34 -6.81 -2.27
N VAL A 621 -19.83 -5.67 -1.75
CA VAL A 621 -19.53 -5.24 -0.37
C VAL A 621 -20.15 -6.21 0.66
N ARG A 622 -21.35 -6.75 0.40
CA ARG A 622 -21.96 -7.76 1.29
C ARG A 622 -21.20 -9.10 1.25
N ALA A 623 -20.77 -9.55 0.08
CA ALA A 623 -19.92 -10.74 -0.04
C ALA A 623 -18.59 -10.55 0.69
N ALA A 624 -17.97 -9.35 0.60
CA ALA A 624 -16.76 -9.03 1.35
C ALA A 624 -16.95 -9.19 2.87
N ARG A 625 -18.12 -8.81 3.43
CA ARG A 625 -18.45 -9.05 4.85
C ARG A 625 -18.46 -10.54 5.21
N HIS A 626 -18.95 -11.38 4.31
CA HIS A 626 -18.97 -12.84 4.51
C HIS A 626 -17.55 -13.43 4.49
N TYR A 627 -16.70 -12.97 3.59
CA TYR A 627 -15.28 -13.36 3.61
C TYR A 627 -14.56 -12.91 4.88
N GLU A 628 -14.83 -11.71 5.38
CA GLU A 628 -14.30 -11.27 6.68
C GLU A 628 -14.82 -12.14 7.83
N GLY A 629 -16.13 -12.44 7.86
CA GLY A 629 -16.70 -13.31 8.88
C GLY A 629 -16.14 -14.73 8.84
N ALA A 630 -15.88 -15.28 7.64
CA ALA A 630 -15.20 -16.57 7.49
C ALA A 630 -13.74 -16.51 7.99
N GLY A 631 -13.02 -15.42 7.69
CA GLY A 631 -11.69 -15.19 8.26
C GLY A 631 -11.70 -15.12 9.79
N GLN A 632 -12.74 -14.54 10.39
CA GLN A 632 -12.91 -14.51 11.85
C GLN A 632 -13.15 -15.91 12.45
N VAL A 633 -13.84 -16.82 11.75
CA VAL A 633 -13.97 -18.22 12.18
C VAL A 633 -12.60 -18.90 12.28
N LEU A 634 -11.76 -18.73 11.25
CA LEU A 634 -10.41 -19.31 11.23
C LEU A 634 -9.49 -18.69 12.27
N LEU A 635 -9.55 -17.36 12.43
CA LEU A 635 -8.82 -16.64 13.47
C LEU A 635 -9.18 -17.15 14.87
N ARG A 636 -10.48 -17.34 15.11
CA ARG A 636 -11.01 -17.89 16.36
C ARG A 636 -10.46 -19.28 16.64
N GLN A 637 -10.48 -20.18 15.66
CA GLN A 637 -9.92 -21.53 15.78
C GLN A 637 -8.42 -21.50 16.07
N ALA A 638 -7.67 -20.61 15.42
CA ALA A 638 -6.25 -20.42 15.68
C ALA A 638 -5.98 -20.00 17.14
N VAL A 639 -6.73 -19.02 17.65
CA VAL A 639 -6.60 -18.56 19.05
C VAL A 639 -7.08 -19.63 20.04
N MET A 640 -8.11 -20.40 19.72
CA MET A 640 -8.61 -21.49 20.56
C MET A 640 -7.57 -22.57 20.84
N SER A 641 -6.54 -22.71 19.99
CA SER A 641 -5.42 -23.62 20.26
C SER A 641 -4.66 -23.30 21.57
N SER A 642 -4.81 -22.08 22.12
CA SER A 642 -4.32 -21.69 23.44
C SER A 642 -4.94 -22.51 24.59
N GLN A 643 -6.04 -23.23 24.34
CA GLN A 643 -6.63 -24.18 25.30
C GLN A 643 -5.62 -25.18 25.85
N ARG A 644 -4.56 -25.53 25.09
CA ARG A 644 -3.51 -26.46 25.55
C ARG A 644 -2.75 -25.97 26.78
N PHE A 645 -2.79 -24.67 27.06
CA PHE A 645 -2.12 -24.04 28.20
C PHE A 645 -3.03 -23.95 29.43
N ILE A 646 -4.29 -24.39 29.32
CA ILE A 646 -5.22 -24.40 30.44
C ILE A 646 -5.00 -25.68 31.25
N SER A 647 -4.37 -25.54 32.42
CA SER A 647 -4.20 -26.62 33.40
C SER A 647 -5.11 -26.41 34.60
N ILE A 648 -6.04 -27.34 34.82
CA ILE A 648 -6.97 -27.32 35.96
C ILE A 648 -6.69 -28.53 36.85
N GLY A 649 -6.32 -28.27 38.10
CA GLY A 649 -6.05 -29.30 39.09
C GLY A 649 -7.29 -29.69 39.90
N GLN A 650 -7.13 -30.70 40.74
CA GLN A 650 -8.14 -31.09 41.73
C GLN A 650 -7.80 -30.51 43.11
N GLY A 651 -8.83 -30.11 43.84
CA GLY A 651 -8.75 -29.60 45.20
C GLY A 651 -9.90 -30.11 46.06
N GLU A 652 -10.03 -29.54 47.25
CA GLU A 652 -11.13 -29.87 48.16
C GLU A 652 -12.44 -29.24 47.66
N VAL A 653 -13.51 -30.04 47.64
CA VAL A 653 -14.82 -29.56 47.20
C VAL A 653 -15.52 -28.84 48.36
N PRO A 654 -15.80 -27.52 48.24
CA PRO A 654 -16.46 -26.78 49.32
C PRO A 654 -17.85 -27.34 49.63
N PRO A 655 -18.33 -27.27 50.88
CA PRO A 655 -19.69 -27.62 51.27
C PRO A 655 -20.77 -27.06 50.33
N LEU A 656 -21.89 -27.78 50.21
CA LEU A 656 -23.07 -27.27 49.52
C LEU A 656 -23.50 -25.93 50.15
N GLU A 657 -23.99 -25.03 49.31
CA GLU A 657 -24.47 -23.68 49.66
C GLU A 657 -23.39 -22.68 50.10
N GLU A 658 -22.12 -23.10 50.19
CA GLU A 658 -20.99 -22.21 50.52
C GLU A 658 -20.54 -21.37 49.32
N TRP A 659 -20.48 -20.06 49.53
CA TRP A 659 -20.02 -19.11 48.52
C TRP A 659 -18.49 -19.09 48.39
N GLN A 660 -18.01 -19.28 47.16
CA GLN A 660 -16.64 -18.98 46.76
C GLN A 660 -16.64 -17.64 46.04
N GLU A 661 -16.03 -16.64 46.67
CA GLU A 661 -16.09 -15.25 46.22
C GLU A 661 -14.72 -14.73 45.79
N VAL A 662 -14.71 -13.97 44.69
CA VAL A 662 -13.51 -13.44 44.04
C VAL A 662 -13.73 -11.99 43.65
N GLU A 663 -12.74 -11.15 43.93
CA GLU A 663 -12.70 -9.75 43.48
C GLU A 663 -11.43 -9.49 42.67
N CYS A 664 -11.55 -8.61 41.68
CA CYS A 664 -10.48 -8.22 40.77
C CYS A 664 -10.38 -6.69 40.66
N PRO A 665 -9.16 -6.14 40.57
CA PRO A 665 -8.95 -4.76 40.18
C PRO A 665 -9.32 -4.50 38.71
N ALA A 666 -9.41 -3.22 38.36
CA ALA A 666 -9.43 -2.78 36.97
C ALA A 666 -8.01 -2.75 36.40
N ARG A 667 -7.85 -2.45 35.10
CA ARG A 667 -6.53 -2.38 34.44
C ARG A 667 -6.33 -1.14 33.57
N LEU A 668 -5.10 -0.64 33.53
CA LEU A 668 -4.66 0.45 32.66
C LEU A 668 -3.46 0.00 31.83
N ASP A 669 -3.53 0.19 30.52
CA ASP A 669 -2.45 -0.16 29.60
C ASP A 669 -1.52 1.04 29.47
N LEU A 670 -0.29 0.93 29.99
CA LEU A 670 0.66 2.04 29.96
C LEU A 670 1.24 2.19 28.54
N ALA A 671 1.61 1.08 27.90
CA ALA A 671 2.09 1.04 26.52
C ALA A 671 1.87 -0.33 25.87
N GLY A 672 1.85 -0.37 24.54
CA GLY A 672 1.83 -1.60 23.74
C GLY A 672 0.46 -2.13 23.31
N GLY A 673 -0.64 -1.55 23.81
CA GLY A 673 -2.00 -1.99 23.46
C GLY A 673 -2.25 -2.04 21.95
N TRP A 674 -3.01 -3.06 21.50
CA TRP A 674 -3.19 -3.54 20.12
C TRP A 674 -2.12 -4.53 19.64
N SER A 675 -0.91 -4.55 20.20
CA SER A 675 0.07 -5.60 19.85
C SER A 675 -0.34 -6.99 20.35
N ASP A 676 -1.20 -7.02 21.37
CA ASP A 676 -1.81 -8.22 21.97
C ASP A 676 -2.98 -8.79 21.16
N THR A 677 -3.45 -8.07 20.16
CA THR A 677 -4.67 -8.42 19.41
C THR A 677 -4.38 -9.47 18.34
N PRO A 678 -5.03 -10.64 18.32
CA PRO A 678 -4.95 -11.57 17.20
C PRO A 678 -5.51 -10.95 15.91
N PRO A 679 -4.87 -11.17 14.74
CA PRO A 679 -3.73 -12.06 14.50
C PRO A 679 -2.35 -11.45 14.80
N ILE A 680 -2.26 -10.14 15.09
CA ILE A 680 -0.99 -9.41 15.30
C ILE A 680 -0.11 -10.14 16.33
N ALA A 681 -0.70 -10.53 17.47
CA ALA A 681 0.01 -11.18 18.55
C ALA A 681 0.76 -12.47 18.12
N PHE A 682 0.17 -13.32 17.30
CA PHE A 682 0.81 -14.58 16.88
C PHE A 682 1.52 -14.50 15.53
N GLU A 683 1.32 -13.45 14.72
CA GLU A 683 2.04 -13.25 13.45
C GLU A 683 3.31 -12.41 13.63
N HIS A 684 3.31 -11.47 14.57
CA HIS A 684 4.41 -10.53 14.80
C HIS A 684 4.99 -10.66 16.22
N GLY A 685 4.22 -11.16 17.18
CA GLY A 685 4.53 -11.04 18.59
C GLY A 685 3.93 -9.76 19.17
N GLY A 686 3.51 -9.85 20.43
CA GLY A 686 2.91 -8.75 21.18
C GLY A 686 3.65 -8.48 22.48
N SER A 687 3.65 -7.23 22.93
CA SER A 687 4.15 -6.81 24.25
C SER A 687 3.28 -5.69 24.78
N VAL A 688 2.75 -5.85 25.99
CA VAL A 688 1.93 -4.83 26.67
C VAL A 688 2.40 -4.67 28.09
N THR A 689 2.75 -3.44 28.46
CA THR A 689 3.02 -3.04 29.83
C THR A 689 1.77 -2.41 30.41
N ASN A 690 1.23 -2.98 31.48
CA ASN A 690 0.00 -2.53 32.11
C ASN A 690 0.10 -2.58 33.63
N VAL A 691 -0.92 -2.04 34.28
CA VAL A 691 -0.99 -1.93 35.74
C VAL A 691 -2.40 -2.26 36.24
N ALA A 692 -2.46 -3.02 37.33
CA ALA A 692 -3.70 -3.33 38.04
C ALA A 692 -4.04 -2.19 39.02
N VAL A 693 -5.29 -1.73 39.01
CA VAL A 693 -5.70 -0.57 39.80
C VAL A 693 -7.05 -0.76 40.48
N LYS A 694 -7.16 -0.23 41.71
CA LYS A 694 -8.42 0.03 42.38
C LYS A 694 -8.96 1.37 41.92
N VAL A 695 -10.28 1.48 41.83
CA VAL A 695 -10.98 2.72 41.46
C VAL A 695 -11.74 3.18 42.68
N ASP A 696 -11.46 4.40 43.15
CA ASP A 696 -12.03 4.96 44.38
C ASP A 696 -11.89 4.00 45.59
N GLY A 697 -10.70 3.39 45.73
CA GLY A 697 -10.35 2.47 46.83
C GLY A 697 -10.95 1.07 46.73
N LYS A 698 -11.70 0.76 45.67
CA LYS A 698 -12.41 -0.53 45.52
C LYS A 698 -11.86 -1.36 44.36
N ARG A 699 -11.92 -2.68 44.52
CA ARG A 699 -11.84 -3.65 43.41
C ARG A 699 -13.21 -3.70 42.74
N PRO A 700 -13.37 -3.13 41.54
CA PRO A 700 -14.69 -2.83 41.04
C PRO A 700 -15.35 -4.01 40.32
N ILE A 701 -14.67 -5.15 40.18
CA ILE A 701 -15.14 -6.30 39.41
C ILE A 701 -15.11 -7.53 40.31
N GLY A 702 -16.16 -8.33 40.30
CA GLY A 702 -16.17 -9.55 41.10
C GLY A 702 -17.22 -10.57 40.67
N ALA A 703 -17.01 -11.79 41.18
CA ALA A 703 -17.89 -12.92 40.95
C ALA A 703 -17.95 -13.82 42.20
N ARG A 704 -19.06 -14.54 42.36
CA ARG A 704 -19.17 -15.62 43.35
C ARG A 704 -19.92 -16.80 42.79
N ALA A 705 -19.57 -17.99 43.24
CA ALA A 705 -20.24 -19.22 42.85
C ALA A 705 -20.45 -20.11 44.07
N ARG A 706 -21.55 -20.87 44.09
CA ARG A 706 -21.78 -21.94 45.08
C ARG A 706 -22.48 -23.12 44.42
N ARG A 707 -22.29 -24.30 45.01
CA ARG A 707 -23.11 -25.47 44.66
C ARG A 707 -24.46 -25.38 45.37
N ILE A 708 -25.53 -25.73 44.69
CA ILE A 708 -26.91 -25.76 45.21
C ILE A 708 -27.50 -27.16 45.07
N ARG A 709 -28.55 -27.48 45.81
CA ARG A 709 -29.13 -28.84 45.80
C ARG A 709 -29.95 -29.09 44.54
N GLU A 710 -30.65 -28.07 44.06
CA GLU A 710 -31.46 -28.14 42.85
C GLU A 710 -30.55 -28.35 41.64
N PRO A 711 -30.78 -29.34 40.78
CA PRO A 711 -29.90 -29.67 39.66
C PRO A 711 -30.12 -28.73 38.47
N ARG A 712 -29.94 -27.43 38.69
CA ARG A 712 -30.10 -26.36 37.71
C ARG A 712 -28.95 -25.36 37.77
N LEU A 713 -28.87 -24.47 36.78
CA LEU A 713 -27.98 -23.32 36.84
C LEU A 713 -28.79 -22.05 37.13
N LEU A 714 -28.37 -21.29 38.15
CA LEU A 714 -28.92 -19.97 38.45
C LEU A 714 -27.85 -18.91 38.19
N LEU A 715 -28.05 -18.10 37.15
CA LEU A 715 -27.08 -17.11 36.68
C LEU A 715 -27.59 -15.71 36.99
N VAL A 716 -26.84 -14.92 37.76
CA VAL A 716 -27.27 -13.60 38.23
C VAL A 716 -26.23 -12.54 37.88
N SER A 717 -26.64 -11.48 37.20
CA SER A 717 -25.78 -10.34 36.87
C SER A 717 -26.31 -9.06 37.51
N TYR A 718 -25.48 -8.42 38.34
CA TYR A 718 -25.81 -7.14 38.99
C TYR A 718 -25.27 -5.96 38.19
N ALA A 719 -26.13 -4.99 37.89
CA ALA A 719 -25.76 -3.76 37.18
C ALA A 719 -25.45 -2.65 38.20
N GLY A 720 -24.19 -2.20 38.29
CA GLY A 720 -23.80 -1.12 39.21
C GLY A 720 -23.44 -1.59 40.63
N GLY A 721 -23.03 -2.84 40.79
CA GLY A 721 -22.66 -3.44 42.08
C GLY A 721 -23.78 -4.22 42.75
N ARG A 722 -23.45 -5.00 43.79
CA ARG A 722 -24.41 -5.85 44.51
C ARG A 722 -25.54 -5.08 45.19
N ASP A 723 -25.21 -3.93 45.77
CA ASP A 723 -26.16 -3.14 46.57
C ASP A 723 -27.08 -2.25 45.71
N SER A 724 -26.89 -2.25 44.38
CA SER A 724 -27.67 -1.44 43.44
C SER A 724 -29.15 -1.86 43.33
N GLY A 725 -29.49 -3.08 43.76
CA GLY A 725 -30.84 -3.65 43.66
C GLY A 725 -31.28 -4.04 42.24
N VAL A 726 -30.46 -3.79 41.20
CA VAL A 726 -30.78 -4.11 39.81
C VAL A 726 -29.99 -5.35 39.39
N SER A 727 -30.67 -6.51 39.35
CA SER A 727 -30.12 -7.77 38.87
C SER A 727 -30.91 -8.31 37.68
N THR A 728 -30.21 -9.02 36.80
CA THR A 728 -30.81 -9.88 35.79
C THR A 728 -30.58 -11.32 36.21
N GLU A 729 -31.66 -12.08 36.38
CA GLU A 729 -31.62 -13.50 36.73
C GLU A 729 -31.92 -14.34 35.49
N THR A 730 -31.17 -15.41 35.30
CA THR A 730 -31.36 -16.35 34.20
C THR A 730 -31.22 -17.76 34.75
N VAL A 731 -32.33 -18.51 34.73
CA VAL A 731 -32.38 -19.91 35.14
C VAL A 731 -32.19 -20.76 33.89
N CYS A 732 -31.28 -21.74 33.97
CA CYS A 732 -31.13 -22.76 32.93
C CYS A 732 -31.47 -24.12 33.53
N ASP A 733 -32.56 -24.71 33.06
CA ASP A 733 -33.04 -26.04 33.48
C ASP A 733 -32.76 -27.10 32.40
N SER A 734 -32.40 -26.68 31.17
CA SER A 734 -32.08 -27.56 30.04
C SER A 734 -30.78 -27.15 29.32
N LEU A 735 -30.25 -28.04 28.47
CA LEU A 735 -29.11 -27.71 27.61
C LEU A 735 -29.45 -26.66 26.54
N ASP A 736 -30.73 -26.54 26.16
CA ASP A 736 -31.19 -25.56 25.16
C ASP A 736 -31.07 -24.13 25.66
N ASP A 737 -31.28 -23.91 26.96
CA ASP A 737 -31.16 -22.59 27.61
C ASP A 737 -29.74 -22.01 27.55
N LEU A 738 -28.75 -22.87 27.29
CA LEU A 738 -27.34 -22.51 27.16
C LEU A 738 -26.91 -22.26 25.70
N LYS A 739 -27.67 -22.71 24.68
CA LYS A 739 -27.22 -22.73 23.27
C LYS A 739 -26.90 -21.36 22.67
N ASP A 740 -27.47 -20.30 23.22
CA ASP A 740 -27.23 -18.91 22.83
C ASP A 740 -25.98 -18.30 23.48
N TYR A 741 -25.15 -19.09 24.19
CA TYR A 741 -23.91 -18.61 24.83
C TYR A 741 -23.02 -17.82 23.87
N CYS A 742 -22.99 -18.20 22.58
CA CYS A 742 -22.15 -17.56 21.56
C CYS A 742 -22.71 -16.22 21.05
N GLN A 743 -23.86 -15.76 21.57
CA GLN A 743 -24.49 -14.50 21.22
C GLN A 743 -24.24 -13.47 22.35
N PRO A 744 -23.31 -12.51 22.21
CA PRO A 744 -22.92 -11.60 23.31
C PRO A 744 -24.05 -10.73 23.89
N HIS A 745 -25.15 -10.58 23.16
CA HIS A 745 -26.32 -9.80 23.58
C HIS A 745 -27.40 -10.65 24.25
N ALA A 746 -27.25 -11.97 24.28
CA ALA A 746 -28.19 -12.85 24.95
C ALA A 746 -28.13 -12.69 26.47
N PRO A 747 -29.25 -12.82 27.20
CA PRO A 747 -29.27 -12.76 28.66
C PRO A 747 -28.30 -13.79 29.27
N GLY A 748 -27.41 -13.31 30.13
CA GLY A 748 -26.42 -14.15 30.81
C GLY A 748 -25.36 -14.79 29.91
N ALA A 749 -25.17 -14.34 28.65
CA ALA A 749 -24.28 -14.99 27.68
C ALA A 749 -22.87 -15.30 28.22
N LEU A 750 -22.24 -14.34 28.92
CA LEU A 750 -20.95 -14.55 29.57
C LEU A 750 -20.99 -15.67 30.60
N LEU A 751 -22.00 -15.71 31.47
CA LEU A 751 -22.14 -16.72 32.51
C LEU A 751 -22.42 -18.10 31.89
N LYS A 752 -23.27 -18.17 30.86
CA LYS A 752 -23.52 -19.39 30.09
C LYS A 752 -22.24 -19.92 29.44
N ALA A 753 -21.45 -19.04 28.84
CA ALA A 753 -20.17 -19.41 28.24
C ALA A 753 -19.15 -19.87 29.28
N VAL A 754 -19.13 -19.30 30.49
CA VAL A 754 -18.32 -19.81 31.61
C VAL A 754 -18.74 -21.23 31.99
N CYS A 755 -20.04 -21.54 32.06
CA CYS A 755 -20.52 -22.88 32.35
C CYS A 755 -20.03 -23.91 31.31
N VAL A 756 -20.03 -23.54 30.02
CA VAL A 756 -19.53 -24.41 28.94
C VAL A 756 -18.00 -24.49 28.95
N CYS A 757 -17.33 -23.35 28.98
CA CYS A 757 -15.86 -23.24 28.92
C CYS A 757 -15.16 -23.91 30.10
N SER A 758 -15.71 -23.76 31.31
CA SER A 758 -15.16 -24.40 32.50
C SER A 758 -15.40 -25.92 32.53
N GLY A 759 -16.16 -26.48 31.59
CA GLY A 759 -16.55 -27.89 31.63
C GLY A 759 -17.55 -28.24 32.73
N LEU A 760 -18.19 -27.23 33.35
CA LEU A 760 -19.30 -27.44 34.29
C LEU A 760 -20.43 -28.22 33.62
N VAL A 761 -20.68 -27.90 32.34
CA VAL A 761 -21.66 -28.57 31.47
C VAL A 761 -21.01 -28.86 30.11
N SER A 762 -21.38 -29.99 29.50
CA SER A 762 -21.02 -30.32 28.11
C SER A 762 -22.27 -30.35 27.24
N LEU A 763 -22.33 -29.44 26.25
CA LEU A 763 -23.45 -29.35 25.32
C LEU A 763 -23.51 -30.49 24.30
N SER A 764 -22.40 -31.20 24.09
CA SER A 764 -22.32 -32.37 23.20
C SER A 764 -22.67 -33.70 23.89
N SER A 765 -22.91 -33.68 25.19
CA SER A 765 -23.30 -34.86 25.96
C SER A 765 -24.74 -35.28 25.64
N GLN A 766 -25.01 -36.58 25.67
CA GLN A 766 -26.37 -37.13 25.56
C GLN A 766 -27.18 -37.02 26.86
N HIS A 767 -26.52 -36.74 27.99
CA HIS A 767 -27.18 -36.59 29.29
C HIS A 767 -27.84 -35.21 29.42
N ALA A 768 -29.03 -35.16 30.01
CA ALA A 768 -29.72 -33.92 30.31
C ALA A 768 -28.90 -33.04 31.29
N LEU A 769 -29.18 -31.73 31.30
CA LEU A 769 -28.44 -30.77 32.14
C LEU A 769 -28.42 -31.21 33.61
N GLY A 770 -29.58 -31.52 34.18
CA GLY A 770 -29.70 -31.92 35.58
C GLY A 770 -28.90 -33.19 35.92
N ASP A 771 -28.87 -34.16 35.02
CA ASP A 771 -28.09 -35.40 35.21
C ASP A 771 -26.59 -35.12 35.24
N GLN A 772 -26.10 -34.27 34.33
CA GLN A 772 -24.69 -33.86 34.31
C GLN A 772 -24.30 -33.16 35.62
N LEU A 773 -25.17 -32.27 36.12
CA LEU A 773 -24.94 -31.51 37.34
C LEU A 773 -24.94 -32.41 38.58
N MET A 774 -25.94 -33.30 38.70
CA MET A 774 -26.02 -34.25 39.81
C MET A 774 -24.84 -35.22 39.83
N GLN A 775 -24.53 -35.85 38.71
CA GLN A 775 -23.49 -36.89 38.65
C GLN A 775 -22.09 -36.34 38.90
N ARG A 776 -21.79 -35.13 38.42
CA ARG A 776 -20.44 -34.55 38.52
C ARG A 776 -20.24 -33.70 39.77
N TRP A 777 -21.28 -32.98 40.19
CA TRP A 777 -21.13 -31.92 41.19
C TRP A 777 -22.04 -32.11 42.42
N GLY A 778 -22.91 -33.13 42.42
CA GLY A 778 -23.83 -33.44 43.52
C GLY A 778 -25.00 -32.48 43.66
N GLY A 779 -25.26 -31.67 42.63
CA GLY A 779 -26.26 -30.61 42.63
C GLY A 779 -26.00 -29.57 41.53
N GLY A 780 -26.80 -28.51 41.49
CA GLY A 780 -26.63 -27.40 40.56
C GLY A 780 -25.57 -26.37 40.99
N VAL A 781 -25.47 -25.28 40.25
CA VAL A 781 -24.56 -24.16 40.57
C VAL A 781 -25.29 -22.83 40.43
N GLU A 782 -25.10 -21.99 41.44
CA GLU A 782 -25.53 -20.60 41.42
C GLU A 782 -24.31 -19.69 41.21
N LEU A 783 -24.35 -18.83 40.20
CA LEU A 783 -23.25 -17.99 39.74
C LEU A 783 -23.67 -16.52 39.66
N HIS A 784 -22.94 -15.66 40.36
CA HIS A 784 -23.24 -14.23 40.44
C HIS A 784 -22.06 -13.42 39.91
N SER A 785 -22.34 -12.35 39.15
CA SER A 785 -21.34 -11.43 38.59
C SER A 785 -21.71 -9.97 38.88
N TRP A 786 -20.75 -9.10 39.18
CA TRP A 786 -21.00 -7.66 39.33
C TRP A 786 -19.84 -6.80 38.80
N SER A 787 -20.16 -5.58 38.39
CA SER A 787 -19.17 -4.53 38.19
C SER A 787 -19.68 -3.16 38.66
N LEU A 788 -18.80 -2.40 39.32
CA LEU A 788 -18.98 -0.99 39.66
C LEU A 788 -18.61 -0.06 38.50
N LEU A 789 -18.03 -0.60 37.41
CA LEU A 789 -17.67 0.17 36.22
C LEU A 789 -18.78 0.09 35.18
N PRO A 790 -19.04 1.17 34.42
CA PRO A 790 -19.99 1.14 33.32
C PRO A 790 -19.52 0.20 32.22
N THR A 791 -20.45 -0.46 31.54
CA THR A 791 -20.16 -1.26 30.34
C THR A 791 -19.50 -0.38 29.28
N GLY A 792 -18.39 -0.83 28.70
CA GLY A 792 -17.62 -0.02 27.76
C GLY A 792 -16.77 1.07 28.42
N SER A 793 -16.40 0.90 29.70
CA SER A 793 -15.43 1.73 30.43
C SER A 793 -14.06 1.80 29.74
N GLY A 794 -13.70 0.77 28.97
CA GLY A 794 -12.36 0.60 28.41
C GLY A 794 -11.35 0.00 29.39
N LEU A 795 -11.74 -0.32 30.62
CA LEU A 795 -10.86 -0.81 31.69
C LEU A 795 -10.80 -2.35 31.80
N GLY A 796 -11.07 -3.07 30.70
CA GLY A 796 -10.99 -4.54 30.63
C GLY A 796 -12.10 -5.30 31.38
N THR A 797 -13.21 -4.63 31.73
CA THR A 797 -14.25 -5.18 32.62
C THR A 797 -14.76 -6.57 32.21
N SER A 798 -15.03 -6.80 30.91
CA SER A 798 -15.58 -8.07 30.44
C SER A 798 -14.62 -9.26 30.60
N SER A 799 -13.36 -9.11 30.17
CA SER A 799 -12.35 -10.17 30.25
C SER A 799 -11.94 -10.48 31.69
N ILE A 800 -11.81 -9.43 32.52
CA ILE A 800 -11.51 -9.58 33.94
C ILE A 800 -12.66 -10.30 34.66
N LEU A 801 -13.91 -9.95 34.33
CA LEU A 801 -15.09 -10.61 34.89
C LEU A 801 -15.18 -12.08 34.46
N ALA A 802 -14.83 -12.40 33.21
CA ALA A 802 -14.72 -13.78 32.76
C ALA A 802 -13.72 -14.59 33.60
N GLY A 803 -12.55 -14.01 33.90
CA GLY A 803 -11.54 -14.63 34.76
C GLY A 803 -12.02 -14.83 36.21
N ALA A 804 -12.71 -13.84 36.78
CA ALA A 804 -13.32 -13.94 38.11
C ALA A 804 -14.39 -15.05 38.18
N LEU A 805 -15.23 -15.17 37.13
CA LEU A 805 -16.27 -16.20 37.05
C LEU A 805 -15.67 -17.60 36.90
N LEU A 806 -14.66 -17.77 36.04
CA LEU A 806 -13.93 -19.03 35.90
C LEU A 806 -13.31 -19.45 37.24
N ALA A 807 -12.64 -18.52 37.92
CA ALA A 807 -12.07 -18.73 39.23
C ALA A 807 -13.11 -19.19 40.26
N ALA A 808 -14.24 -18.48 40.36
CA ALA A 808 -15.31 -18.82 41.29
C ALA A 808 -15.90 -20.22 41.00
N VAL A 809 -16.15 -20.54 39.73
CA VAL A 809 -16.67 -21.86 39.31
C VAL A 809 -15.67 -22.98 39.60
N TYR A 810 -14.39 -22.81 39.29
CA TYR A 810 -13.38 -23.81 39.59
C TYR A 810 -13.32 -24.09 41.09
N ARG A 811 -13.29 -23.05 41.93
CA ARG A 811 -13.27 -23.22 43.38
C ARG A 811 -14.52 -23.91 43.93
N CYS A 812 -15.72 -23.49 43.55
CA CYS A 812 -16.94 -24.08 44.10
C CYS A 812 -17.13 -25.55 43.67
N THR A 813 -16.47 -25.96 42.59
CA THR A 813 -16.46 -27.35 42.09
C THR A 813 -15.25 -28.16 42.56
N GLY A 814 -14.47 -27.66 43.52
CA GLY A 814 -13.30 -28.35 44.07
C GLY A 814 -12.16 -28.52 43.07
N ARG A 815 -11.99 -27.55 42.17
CA ARG A 815 -10.92 -27.51 41.19
C ARG A 815 -9.96 -26.36 41.50
N THR A 816 -8.68 -26.60 41.26
CA THR A 816 -7.60 -25.62 41.45
C THR A 816 -7.13 -25.08 40.11
N TYR A 817 -6.60 -23.87 40.12
CA TYR A 817 -6.07 -23.18 38.94
C TYR A 817 -4.87 -22.34 39.35
N ASP A 818 -4.02 -22.02 38.38
CA ASP A 818 -3.08 -20.92 38.47
C ASP A 818 -3.55 -19.74 37.60
N THR A 819 -2.88 -18.60 37.74
CA THR A 819 -3.25 -17.40 37.00
C THR A 819 -2.98 -17.54 35.50
N ASP A 820 -1.98 -18.33 35.10
CA ASP A 820 -1.65 -18.58 33.70
C ASP A 820 -2.76 -19.34 32.98
N ALA A 821 -3.28 -20.41 33.60
CA ALA A 821 -4.42 -21.17 33.13
C ALA A 821 -5.69 -20.32 33.03
N LEU A 822 -5.89 -19.37 33.95
CA LEU A 822 -7.01 -18.42 33.86
C LEU A 822 -6.85 -17.44 32.70
N ILE A 823 -5.65 -16.90 32.46
CA ILE A 823 -5.39 -15.97 31.34
C ILE A 823 -5.73 -16.65 30.00
N HIS A 824 -5.23 -17.86 29.80
CA HIS A 824 -5.51 -18.65 28.60
C HIS A 824 -6.98 -19.14 28.56
N GLY A 825 -7.57 -19.42 29.73
CA GLY A 825 -8.99 -19.75 29.87
C GLY A 825 -9.91 -18.61 29.41
N VAL A 826 -9.61 -17.37 29.78
CA VAL A 826 -10.35 -16.20 29.29
C VAL A 826 -10.14 -16.01 27.80
N LEU A 827 -8.91 -16.16 27.30
CA LEU A 827 -8.61 -16.05 25.87
C LEU A 827 -9.42 -17.04 25.04
N TYR A 828 -9.54 -18.29 25.52
CA TYR A 828 -10.38 -19.33 24.92
C TYR A 828 -11.88 -19.03 25.04
N LEU A 829 -12.33 -18.59 26.22
CA LEU A 829 -13.72 -18.26 26.49
C LEU A 829 -14.25 -17.14 25.59
N GLU A 830 -13.47 -16.08 25.37
CA GLU A 830 -13.86 -14.97 24.49
C GLU A 830 -14.02 -15.38 23.03
N GLN A 831 -13.25 -16.38 22.60
CA GLN A 831 -13.43 -16.99 21.30
C GLN A 831 -14.77 -17.74 21.22
N ILE A 832 -15.10 -18.53 22.24
CA ILE A 832 -16.39 -19.22 22.37
C ILE A 832 -17.57 -18.22 22.35
N LEU A 833 -17.41 -17.07 23.00
CA LEU A 833 -18.39 -15.98 23.03
C LEU A 833 -18.51 -15.20 21.71
N THR A 834 -17.61 -15.38 20.75
CA THR A 834 -17.51 -14.62 19.50
C THR A 834 -17.25 -13.11 19.67
N THR A 835 -16.91 -12.66 20.88
CA THR A 835 -16.50 -11.28 21.13
C THR A 835 -15.09 -11.02 20.63
N GLY A 836 -14.22 -12.03 20.72
CA GLY A 836 -12.79 -11.89 20.43
C GLY A 836 -12.13 -10.85 21.34
N GLY A 837 -10.90 -10.46 20.99
CA GLY A 837 -10.12 -9.51 21.77
C GLY A 837 -8.64 -9.86 21.81
N GLY A 838 -7.84 -8.96 22.36
CA GLY A 838 -6.47 -9.26 22.75
C GLY A 838 -6.39 -9.79 24.17
N TRP A 839 -5.19 -10.16 24.62
CA TRP A 839 -4.99 -10.76 25.95
C TRP A 839 -4.66 -9.77 27.07
N GLN A 840 -4.51 -8.46 26.77
CA GLN A 840 -4.08 -7.47 27.75
C GLN A 840 -5.07 -7.29 28.92
N ASP A 841 -6.37 -7.48 28.69
CA ASP A 841 -7.42 -7.18 29.66
C ASP A 841 -7.39 -8.15 30.83
N GLN A 842 -7.38 -9.45 30.54
CA GLN A 842 -7.29 -10.50 31.55
C GLN A 842 -5.93 -10.48 32.26
N VAL A 843 -4.82 -10.27 31.55
CA VAL A 843 -3.52 -10.11 32.21
C VAL A 843 -3.58 -8.93 33.18
N GLY A 844 -4.10 -7.80 32.70
CA GLY A 844 -4.15 -6.54 33.41
C GLY A 844 -4.86 -6.60 34.76
N GLY A 845 -5.99 -7.31 34.84
CA GLY A 845 -6.78 -7.41 36.07
C GLY A 845 -6.54 -8.68 36.90
N LEU A 846 -6.07 -9.78 36.30
CA LEU A 846 -5.83 -11.03 37.04
C LEU A 846 -4.47 -11.04 37.74
N VAL A 847 -3.46 -10.36 37.18
CA VAL A 847 -2.13 -10.27 37.78
C VAL A 847 -1.97 -8.89 38.44
N GLY A 848 -1.55 -8.86 39.70
CA GLY A 848 -1.32 -7.61 40.42
C GLY A 848 -0.08 -6.83 39.96
N GLY A 849 -0.01 -5.57 40.37
CA GLY A 849 1.10 -4.66 40.21
C GLY A 849 1.30 -4.14 38.79
N VAL A 850 2.47 -3.53 38.59
CA VAL A 850 3.01 -3.15 37.28
C VAL A 850 3.65 -4.38 36.65
N LYS A 851 3.36 -4.63 35.39
CA LYS A 851 3.76 -5.86 34.72
C LYS A 851 3.89 -5.65 33.23
N VAL A 852 4.70 -6.50 32.61
CA VAL A 852 4.83 -6.61 31.16
C VAL A 852 4.47 -8.03 30.75
N ALA A 853 3.59 -8.15 29.77
CA ALA A 853 3.22 -9.43 29.21
C ALA A 853 3.60 -9.49 27.74
N ARG A 854 4.02 -10.66 27.28
CA ARG A 854 4.60 -10.89 25.97
C ARG A 854 4.00 -12.12 25.31
N SER A 855 3.99 -12.13 23.98
CA SER A 855 3.67 -13.30 23.17
C SER A 855 4.65 -13.39 22.01
N ARG A 856 5.02 -14.63 21.64
CA ARG A 856 5.88 -14.88 20.48
C ARG A 856 5.05 -14.91 19.20
N ALA A 857 5.70 -14.66 18.07
CA ALA A 857 5.12 -14.78 16.73
C ALA A 857 4.91 -16.25 16.31
N CYS A 858 4.14 -17.00 17.11
CA CYS A 858 3.82 -18.39 16.82
C CYS A 858 2.45 -18.79 17.38
N LEU A 859 1.93 -19.89 16.84
CA LEU A 859 0.80 -20.61 17.40
C LEU A 859 1.28 -21.92 18.02
N PRO A 860 0.51 -22.49 18.97
CA PRO A 860 -0.55 -21.85 19.75
C PRO A 860 -0.11 -20.62 20.54
N LEU A 861 -0.98 -19.60 20.57
CA LEU A 861 -0.72 -18.31 21.21
C LEU A 861 -0.55 -18.50 22.73
N GLN A 862 0.66 -18.24 23.21
CA GLN A 862 1.01 -18.27 24.63
C GLN A 862 1.33 -16.87 25.13
N VAL A 863 0.84 -16.55 26.31
CA VAL A 863 1.13 -15.28 26.99
C VAL A 863 2.09 -15.55 28.14
N GLU A 864 3.24 -14.90 28.12
CA GLU A 864 4.23 -14.94 29.21
C GLU A 864 4.13 -13.63 29.99
N VAL A 865 3.94 -13.69 31.31
CA VAL A 865 3.78 -12.49 32.17
C VAL A 865 4.96 -12.33 33.12
N GLU A 866 5.57 -11.16 33.10
CA GLU A 866 6.61 -10.73 34.02
C GLU A 866 6.07 -9.62 34.92
N ARG A 867 6.01 -9.88 36.24
CA ARG A 867 5.71 -8.82 37.22
C ARG A 867 6.98 -8.00 37.42
N LEU A 868 6.87 -6.69 37.23
CA LEU A 868 7.97 -5.79 37.47
C LEU A 868 8.06 -5.50 38.97
N SER A 869 9.26 -5.17 39.43
CA SER A 869 9.51 -4.70 40.80
C SER A 869 10.00 -3.25 40.79
N PRO A 870 9.13 -2.26 40.48
CA PRO A 870 9.50 -0.86 40.58
C PRO A 870 9.89 -0.48 42.02
N PRO A 871 10.74 0.54 42.22
CA PRO A 871 11.03 1.05 43.55
C PRO A 871 9.79 1.57 44.28
N ASP A 872 9.69 1.38 45.60
CA ASP A 872 8.51 1.79 46.39
C ASP A 872 8.18 3.29 46.26
N HIS A 873 9.22 4.14 46.19
CA HIS A 873 9.03 5.58 45.99
C HIS A 873 8.37 5.91 44.65
N PHE A 874 8.61 5.09 43.62
CA PHE A 874 7.98 5.25 42.32
C PHE A 874 6.51 4.78 42.35
N LEU A 875 6.19 3.71 43.07
CA LEU A 875 4.81 3.26 43.23
C LEU A 875 3.95 4.33 43.92
N LEU A 876 4.47 4.92 45.00
CA LEU A 876 3.81 6.05 45.68
C LEU A 876 3.64 7.27 44.76
N SER A 877 4.70 7.64 44.04
CA SER A 877 4.64 8.75 43.09
C SER A 877 3.65 8.48 41.96
N LEU A 878 3.56 7.24 41.46
CA LEU A 878 2.59 6.87 40.43
C LEU A 878 1.15 7.05 40.93
N GLU A 879 0.82 6.59 42.14
CA GLU A 879 -0.51 6.81 42.75
C GLU A 879 -0.85 8.30 42.92
N GLU A 880 0.12 9.10 43.34
CA GLU A 880 -0.11 10.54 43.54
C GLU A 880 -0.36 11.29 42.23
N HIS A 881 0.15 10.79 41.11
CA HIS A 881 0.06 11.45 39.80
C HIS A 881 -1.00 10.84 38.87
N LEU A 882 -1.46 9.61 39.13
CA LEU A 882 -2.37 8.89 38.24
C LEU A 882 -3.83 9.21 38.58
N LEU A 883 -4.59 9.68 37.59
CA LEU A 883 -6.01 9.99 37.72
C LEU A 883 -6.83 9.34 36.60
N LEU A 884 -8.09 9.04 36.91
CA LEU A 884 -9.08 8.59 35.95
C LEU A 884 -10.15 9.66 35.72
N VAL A 885 -10.50 9.90 34.47
CA VAL A 885 -11.57 10.83 34.06
C VAL A 885 -12.57 10.07 33.22
N TYR A 886 -13.82 9.98 33.66
CA TYR A 886 -14.88 9.35 32.89
C TYR A 886 -15.48 10.34 31.90
N THR A 887 -15.48 9.98 30.61
CA THR A 887 -15.93 10.86 29.53
C THR A 887 -17.46 10.92 29.36
N GLY A 888 -18.24 10.17 30.13
CA GLY A 888 -19.70 10.12 30.03
C GLY A 888 -20.24 9.45 28.75
N LYS A 889 -19.38 9.06 27.80
CA LYS A 889 -19.76 8.39 26.55
C LYS A 889 -19.18 6.99 26.53
N THR A 890 -20.00 5.99 26.24
CA THR A 890 -19.55 4.62 26.00
C THR A 890 -19.62 4.31 24.51
N ARG A 891 -18.64 3.55 24.00
CA ARG A 891 -18.65 3.08 22.61
C ARG A 891 -18.17 1.63 22.56
N LEU A 892 -18.80 0.83 21.71
CA LEU A 892 -18.37 -0.55 21.48
C LEU A 892 -17.05 -0.59 20.70
N ALA A 893 -16.05 -1.28 21.26
CA ALA A 893 -14.74 -1.49 20.66
C ALA A 893 -14.76 -2.30 19.35
N ARG A 894 -15.83 -3.08 19.12
CA ARG A 894 -15.94 -4.06 18.02
C ARG A 894 -15.67 -3.47 16.64
N ASN A 895 -16.16 -2.26 16.34
CA ASN A 895 -15.98 -1.65 15.02
C ASN A 895 -14.52 -1.23 14.78
N LEU A 896 -13.84 -0.71 15.82
CA LEU A 896 -12.43 -0.32 15.72
C LEU A 896 -11.53 -1.55 15.54
N LEU A 897 -11.82 -2.64 16.27
CA LEU A 897 -11.10 -3.91 16.14
C LEU A 897 -11.16 -4.46 14.71
N GLN A 898 -12.32 -4.43 14.07
CA GLN A 898 -12.47 -4.89 12.68
C GLN A 898 -11.59 -4.11 11.71
N ASP A 899 -11.50 -2.79 11.87
CA ASP A 899 -10.69 -1.94 11.00
C ASP A 899 -9.19 -2.14 11.23
N VAL A 900 -8.76 -2.36 12.48
CA VAL A 900 -7.37 -2.72 12.84
C VAL A 900 -6.98 -4.04 12.18
N VAL A 901 -7.78 -5.09 12.37
CA VAL A 901 -7.50 -6.44 11.82
C VAL A 901 -7.49 -6.41 10.29
N ARG A 902 -8.44 -5.70 9.66
CA ARG A 902 -8.46 -5.50 8.20
C ARG A 902 -7.18 -4.85 7.72
N SER A 903 -6.78 -3.74 8.34
CA SER A 903 -5.59 -2.99 7.94
C SER A 903 -4.29 -3.80 8.13
N TRP A 904 -4.26 -4.65 9.16
CA TRP A 904 -3.19 -5.60 9.39
C TRP A 904 -3.12 -6.69 8.30
N TYR A 905 -4.25 -7.31 7.94
CA TYR A 905 -4.27 -8.33 6.88
C TYR A 905 -3.89 -7.78 5.51
N SER A 906 -4.28 -6.54 5.20
CA SER A 906 -3.82 -5.84 3.99
C SER A 906 -2.33 -5.45 4.03
N ARG A 907 -1.68 -5.59 5.18
CA ARG A 907 -0.29 -5.15 5.46
C ARG A 907 -0.05 -3.70 5.08
N LEU A 908 -0.95 -2.80 5.50
CA LEU A 908 -0.73 -1.37 5.29
C LEU A 908 0.63 -0.97 5.93
N PRO A 909 1.54 -0.30 5.19
CA PRO A 909 2.90 -0.04 5.69
C PRO A 909 2.93 0.69 7.04
N ALA A 910 2.02 1.66 7.22
CA ALA A 910 1.88 2.38 8.49
C ALA A 910 1.45 1.45 9.65
N MET A 911 0.66 0.40 9.40
CA MET A 911 0.25 -0.56 10.42
C MET A 911 1.36 -1.51 10.82
N VAL A 912 2.06 -2.06 9.82
CA VAL A 912 3.20 -2.96 10.08
C VAL A 912 4.28 -2.23 10.87
N HIS A 913 4.65 -1.03 10.43
CA HIS A 913 5.63 -0.22 11.14
C HIS A 913 5.16 0.14 12.56
N ASN A 914 3.90 0.54 12.72
CA ASN A 914 3.38 0.91 14.03
C ASN A 914 3.29 -0.28 14.99
N ALA A 915 3.00 -1.50 14.52
CA ALA A 915 3.01 -2.70 15.36
C ALA A 915 4.39 -2.99 15.96
N GLN A 916 5.47 -2.82 15.18
CA GLN A 916 6.85 -2.90 15.68
C GLN A 916 7.11 -1.83 16.75
N GLN A 917 6.66 -0.59 16.49
CA GLN A 917 6.83 0.52 17.42
C GLN A 917 6.01 0.37 18.71
N LEU A 918 4.85 -0.30 18.67
CA LEU A 918 4.06 -0.61 19.86
C LEU A 918 4.82 -1.53 20.81
N VAL A 919 5.42 -2.61 20.28
CA VAL A 919 6.25 -3.55 21.07
C VAL A 919 7.45 -2.83 21.65
N ALA A 920 8.19 -2.05 20.86
CA ALA A 920 9.34 -1.30 21.35
C ALA A 920 8.96 -0.30 22.46
N ASN A 921 7.84 0.42 22.31
CA ASN A 921 7.35 1.34 23.34
C ASN A 921 6.88 0.62 24.62
N SER A 922 6.34 -0.59 24.51
CA SER A 922 6.03 -1.42 25.68
C SER A 922 7.29 -1.76 26.48
N GLU A 923 8.36 -2.21 25.82
CA GLU A 923 9.62 -2.53 26.50
C GLU A 923 10.29 -1.29 27.12
N GLU A 924 10.25 -0.14 26.43
CA GLU A 924 10.72 1.14 26.98
C GLU A 924 9.90 1.56 28.20
N CYS A 925 8.59 1.35 28.17
CA CYS A 925 7.70 1.61 29.29
C CYS A 925 7.99 0.70 30.50
N ALA A 926 8.22 -0.60 30.27
CA ALA A 926 8.63 -1.54 31.30
C ALA A 926 9.96 -1.10 31.94
N TRP A 927 10.94 -0.72 31.12
CA TRP A 927 12.21 -0.18 31.58
C TRP A 927 12.03 1.07 32.43
N ALA A 928 11.20 2.03 32.00
CA ALA A 928 10.94 3.27 32.73
C ALA A 928 10.32 3.01 34.12
N CYS A 929 9.40 2.04 34.20
CA CYS A 929 8.79 1.63 35.48
C CYS A 929 9.84 1.00 36.40
N SER A 930 10.64 0.05 35.91
CA SER A 930 11.66 -0.63 36.71
C SER A 930 12.76 0.31 37.24
N HIS A 931 13.04 1.41 36.53
CA HIS A 931 14.03 2.42 36.95
C HIS A 931 13.42 3.60 37.73
N GLY A 932 12.10 3.58 37.98
CA GLY A 932 11.43 4.62 38.76
C GLY A 932 11.32 5.98 38.06
N CYS A 933 11.30 6.04 36.73
CA CYS A 933 11.31 7.30 35.99
C CYS A 933 9.92 7.71 35.50
N LEU A 934 9.23 8.55 36.29
CA LEU A 934 7.87 9.03 35.98
C LEU A 934 7.80 9.85 34.68
N SER A 935 8.82 10.65 34.40
CA SER A 935 8.89 11.47 33.17
C SER A 935 8.99 10.59 31.92
N ALA A 936 9.83 9.55 31.96
CA ALA A 936 9.95 8.59 30.87
C ALA A 936 8.66 7.79 30.65
N LEU A 937 7.97 7.40 31.74
CA LEU A 937 6.64 6.79 31.67
C LEU A 937 5.64 7.72 30.96
N GLY A 938 5.63 9.02 31.29
CA GLY A 938 4.79 10.01 30.62
C GLY A 938 5.04 10.09 29.11
N VAL A 939 6.30 10.06 28.68
CA VAL A 939 6.69 10.02 27.26
C VAL A 939 6.19 8.75 26.58
N CYS A 940 6.33 7.59 27.23
CA CYS A 940 5.82 6.32 26.71
C CYS A 940 4.29 6.34 26.55
N LEU A 941 3.58 6.91 27.51
CA LEU A 941 2.12 7.03 27.49
C LEU A 941 1.62 7.95 26.38
N GLU A 942 2.25 9.11 26.20
CA GLU A 942 1.95 10.03 25.10
C GLU A 942 2.24 9.39 23.73
N ARG A 943 3.35 8.64 23.61
CA ARG A 943 3.67 7.87 22.40
C ARG A 943 2.63 6.78 22.16
N SER A 944 2.22 6.05 23.20
CA SER A 944 1.19 5.01 23.16
C SER A 944 -0.13 5.58 22.62
N TRP A 945 -0.55 6.76 23.08
CA TRP A 945 -1.77 7.41 22.56
C TRP A 945 -1.67 7.73 21.06
N ARG A 946 -0.52 8.24 20.58
CA ARG A 946 -0.30 8.49 19.15
C ARG A 946 -0.33 7.20 18.34
N GLN A 947 0.33 6.15 18.82
CA GLN A 947 0.35 4.84 18.18
C GLN A 947 -1.05 4.22 18.11
N LYS A 948 -1.87 4.39 19.15
CA LYS A 948 -3.25 3.93 19.21
C LYS A 948 -4.16 4.62 18.21
N LYS A 949 -3.95 5.93 17.97
CA LYS A 949 -4.64 6.69 16.92
C LYS A 949 -4.27 6.22 15.52
N LEU A 950 -3.03 5.78 15.32
CA LEU A 950 -2.61 5.18 14.06
C LEU A 950 -3.30 3.83 13.87
N MET A 951 -3.29 2.94 14.88
CA MET A 951 -3.94 1.63 14.80
C MET A 951 -5.43 1.73 14.49
N ALA A 952 -6.15 2.58 15.23
CA ALA A 952 -7.59 2.68 15.18
C ALA A 952 -8.04 4.12 14.87
N PRO A 953 -8.03 4.55 13.59
CA PRO A 953 -8.55 5.84 13.19
C PRO A 953 -10.03 5.97 13.60
N GLY A 954 -10.33 6.89 14.53
CA GLY A 954 -11.68 7.06 15.09
C GLY A 954 -11.80 6.74 16.58
N CYS A 955 -10.70 6.37 17.24
CA CYS A 955 -10.62 6.20 18.69
C CYS A 955 -10.63 7.52 19.49
N GLU A 956 -10.54 8.69 18.83
CA GLU A 956 -10.52 10.01 19.47
C GLU A 956 -11.69 10.88 18.96
N PRO A 957 -12.86 10.87 19.62
CA PRO A 957 -13.96 11.77 19.31
C PRO A 957 -13.57 13.24 19.54
N ALA A 958 -14.19 14.17 18.82
CA ALA A 958 -13.87 15.60 18.90
C ALA A 958 -13.93 16.19 20.32
N ALA A 959 -14.94 15.78 21.12
CA ALA A 959 -15.07 16.21 22.51
C ALA A 959 -13.91 15.71 23.39
N VAL A 960 -13.45 14.47 23.17
CA VAL A 960 -12.30 13.91 23.89
C VAL A 960 -11.02 14.63 23.47
N ARG A 961 -10.84 14.92 22.17
CA ARG A 961 -9.69 15.70 21.68
C ARG A 961 -9.61 17.06 22.38
N ALA A 962 -10.72 17.80 22.42
CA ALA A 962 -10.78 19.11 23.06
C ALA A 962 -10.39 19.03 24.55
N MET A 963 -10.89 18.02 25.26
CA MET A 963 -10.54 17.75 26.65
C MET A 963 -9.05 17.44 26.82
N MET A 964 -8.51 16.52 26.02
CA MET A 964 -7.09 16.13 26.09
C MET A 964 -6.18 17.34 25.79
N GLU A 965 -6.51 18.19 24.82
CA GLU A 965 -5.72 19.40 24.57
C GLU A 965 -5.80 20.40 25.74
N ALA A 966 -6.95 20.55 26.39
CA ALA A 966 -7.08 21.40 27.58
C ALA A 966 -6.28 20.88 28.79
N LEU A 967 -6.19 19.56 28.95
CA LEU A 967 -5.42 18.93 30.03
C LEU A 967 -3.91 18.86 29.76
N ARG A 968 -3.49 19.03 28.51
CA ARG A 968 -2.09 18.87 28.06
C ARG A 968 -1.05 19.62 28.89
N PRO A 969 -1.29 20.88 29.35
CA PRO A 969 -0.33 21.59 30.20
C PRO A 969 -0.14 20.95 31.58
N LEU A 970 -1.14 20.22 32.09
CA LEU A 970 -1.17 19.64 33.43
C LEU A 970 -0.63 18.21 33.50
N VAL A 971 -0.37 17.56 32.36
CA VAL A 971 -0.02 16.13 32.30
C VAL A 971 1.35 15.89 31.68
N LEU A 972 2.03 14.84 32.16
CA LEU A 972 3.20 14.22 31.55
C LEU A 972 2.80 13.34 30.36
N GLY A 973 1.63 12.71 30.45
CA GLY A 973 1.04 11.88 29.40
C GLY A 973 -0.42 11.54 29.72
N GLN A 974 -1.18 11.17 28.70
CA GLN A 974 -2.60 10.84 28.83
C GLN A 974 -3.04 9.91 27.68
N SER A 975 -4.00 9.04 27.95
CA SER A 975 -4.52 8.09 26.95
C SER A 975 -5.92 7.63 27.31
N LEU A 976 -6.75 7.34 26.30
CA LEU A 976 -8.03 6.67 26.53
C LEU A 976 -7.82 5.17 26.78
N ALA A 977 -8.55 4.63 27.74
CA ALA A 977 -8.57 3.21 28.05
C ALA A 977 -9.21 2.38 26.92
N GLY A 978 -8.84 1.08 26.86
CA GLY A 978 -9.44 0.11 25.93
C GLY A 978 -9.22 0.46 24.46
N ALA A 979 -10.18 0.22 23.56
CA ALA A 979 -10.03 0.57 22.15
C ALA A 979 -10.13 2.09 21.86
N GLY A 980 -10.57 2.89 22.84
CA GLY A 980 -10.90 4.31 22.69
C GLY A 980 -12.33 4.56 22.18
N GLY A 981 -12.63 5.80 21.77
CA GLY A 981 -13.95 6.22 21.30
C GLY A 981 -14.91 6.68 22.41
N GLY A 982 -14.50 6.58 23.68
CA GLY A 982 -15.27 6.88 24.88
C GLY A 982 -14.65 6.18 26.10
N GLY A 983 -15.39 6.09 27.21
CA GLY A 983 -14.97 5.41 28.43
C GLY A 983 -14.13 6.30 29.34
N PHE A 984 -13.12 5.71 29.96
CA PHE A 984 -12.18 6.42 30.82
C PHE A 984 -10.96 6.93 30.06
N LEU A 985 -10.55 8.15 30.40
CA LEU A 985 -9.25 8.72 30.12
C LEU A 985 -8.40 8.55 31.39
N TYR A 986 -7.17 8.07 31.27
CA TYR A 986 -6.21 8.07 32.38
C TYR A 986 -5.10 9.06 32.09
N LEU A 987 -4.71 9.79 33.13
CA LEU A 987 -3.82 10.93 33.10
C LEU A 987 -2.67 10.68 34.05
N LEU A 988 -1.46 11.04 33.64
CA LEU A 988 -0.31 11.16 34.51
C LEU A 988 -0.03 12.64 34.71
N THR A 989 -0.36 13.20 35.88
CA THR A 989 -0.21 14.64 36.15
C THR A 989 1.25 15.05 36.30
N ARG A 990 1.56 16.34 36.08
CA ARG A 990 2.92 16.89 36.27
C ARG A 990 3.29 17.04 37.73
N GLU A 991 2.37 17.57 38.52
CA GLU A 991 2.55 17.67 39.97
C GLU A 991 1.70 16.61 40.68
N PRO A 992 2.11 16.16 41.87
CA PRO A 992 1.34 15.20 42.66
C PRO A 992 0.00 15.79 43.10
N ARG A 993 -1.03 14.94 43.20
CA ARG A 993 -2.34 15.22 43.78
C ARG A 993 -3.10 16.39 43.12
N GLN A 994 -2.91 16.61 41.81
CA GLN A 994 -3.53 17.70 41.03
C GLN A 994 -5.02 17.53 40.70
N ARG A 995 -5.78 16.74 41.47
CA ARG A 995 -7.20 16.43 41.20
C ARG A 995 -8.06 17.69 41.01
N LEU A 996 -7.89 18.71 41.84
CA LEU A 996 -8.67 19.95 41.76
C LEU A 996 -8.34 20.78 40.50
N ALA A 997 -7.07 20.86 40.11
CA ALA A 997 -6.66 21.56 38.90
C ALA A 997 -7.21 20.88 37.64
N VAL A 998 -7.22 19.55 37.62
CA VAL A 998 -7.84 18.75 36.56
C VAL A 998 -9.35 18.98 36.53
N LEU A 999 -10.04 18.97 37.68
CA LEU A 999 -11.48 19.26 37.76
C LEU A 999 -11.83 20.66 37.23
N HIS A 1000 -11.06 21.70 37.56
CA HIS A 1000 -11.32 23.06 37.07
C HIS A 1000 -11.19 23.19 35.54
N GLY A 1001 -10.36 22.35 34.91
CA GLY A 1001 -10.21 22.30 33.45
C GLY A 1001 -11.28 21.45 32.75
N LEU A 1002 -12.17 20.80 33.51
CA LEU A 1002 -13.16 19.85 33.01
C LEU A 1002 -14.57 20.37 33.32
N GLY A 1003 -15.47 20.30 32.34
CA GLY A 1003 -16.90 20.58 32.52
C GLY A 1003 -17.61 19.43 33.25
N ASP A 1004 -18.62 18.82 32.63
CA ASP A 1004 -19.47 17.77 33.23
C ASP A 1004 -18.79 16.38 33.40
N PHE A 1005 -17.47 16.30 33.46
CA PHE A 1005 -16.73 15.02 33.56
C PHE A 1005 -16.42 14.66 35.01
N SER A 1006 -16.52 13.36 35.36
CA SER A 1006 -16.19 12.89 36.71
C SER A 1006 -14.73 12.44 36.79
N VAL A 1007 -14.05 12.82 37.87
CA VAL A 1007 -12.66 12.43 38.17
C VAL A 1007 -12.66 11.45 39.32
N HIS A 1008 -11.92 10.35 39.17
CA HIS A 1008 -11.85 9.21 40.09
C HIS A 1008 -10.40 9.01 40.57
N SER A 1009 -10.24 8.58 41.82
CA SER A 1009 -8.91 8.25 42.36
C SER A 1009 -8.47 6.84 41.94
N VAL A 1010 -7.17 6.67 41.82
CA VAL A 1010 -6.52 5.44 41.39
C VAL A 1010 -5.53 5.02 42.48
N GLU A 1011 -5.63 3.77 42.91
CA GLU A 1011 -4.65 3.14 43.80
C GLU A 1011 -4.12 1.89 43.10
N LEU A 1012 -2.85 1.57 43.29
CA LEU A 1012 -2.25 0.38 42.70
C LEU A 1012 -2.73 -0.87 43.43
N ASP A 1013 -3.06 -1.91 42.68
CA ASP A 1013 -3.43 -3.20 43.23
C ASP A 1013 -2.29 -4.19 43.04
N MET A 1014 -1.61 -4.58 44.12
CA MET A 1014 -0.43 -5.46 44.04
C MET A 1014 -0.78 -6.96 43.99
N ASP A 1015 -2.02 -7.34 44.28
CA ASP A 1015 -2.41 -8.75 44.38
C ASP A 1015 -3.01 -9.29 43.08
N GLY A 1016 -3.82 -8.47 42.39
CA GLY A 1016 -4.62 -8.90 41.24
C GLY A 1016 -5.89 -9.63 41.69
N ILE A 1017 -6.20 -10.75 41.04
CA ILE A 1017 -7.34 -11.59 41.42
C ILE A 1017 -7.20 -12.08 42.86
N THR A 1018 -8.21 -11.84 43.69
CA THR A 1018 -8.18 -12.18 45.11
C THR A 1018 -9.42 -12.93 45.53
N VAL A 1019 -9.22 -14.04 46.26
CA VAL A 1019 -10.29 -14.83 46.85
C VAL A 1019 -10.65 -14.24 48.21
N LEU A 1020 -11.93 -13.94 48.42
CA LEU A 1020 -12.46 -13.56 49.72
C LEU A 1020 -12.75 -14.82 50.53
N ARG A 1021 -12.24 -14.89 51.76
CA ARG A 1021 -12.56 -15.99 52.68
C ARG A 1021 -14.02 -15.86 53.13
N PRO A 1022 -14.77 -16.96 53.27
CA PRO A 1022 -16.07 -16.93 53.91
C PRO A 1022 -15.92 -16.27 55.28
N ALA A 1023 -16.73 -15.27 55.59
CA ALA A 1023 -16.81 -14.74 56.94
C ALA A 1023 -17.33 -15.87 57.84
N HIS A 1024 -16.43 -16.65 58.44
CA HIS A 1024 -16.82 -17.52 59.55
C HIS A 1024 -17.49 -16.63 60.58
N GLY A 1025 -18.76 -16.95 60.84
CA GLY A 1025 -19.66 -16.11 61.61
C GLY A 1025 -18.96 -15.52 62.83
N CYS A 1026 -18.94 -14.19 62.90
CA CYS A 1026 -18.86 -13.52 64.17
C CYS A 1026 -19.99 -14.14 65.00
N GLN A 1027 -19.63 -14.96 65.98
CA GLN A 1027 -20.55 -15.40 67.03
C GLN A 1027 -21.25 -14.13 67.50
N ARG A 1028 -22.55 -14.01 67.20
CA ARG A 1028 -23.43 -13.13 67.96
C ARG A 1028 -23.39 -13.69 69.38
N LEU A 1029 -22.53 -13.10 70.21
CA LEU A 1029 -22.67 -13.20 71.65
C LEU A 1029 -23.92 -12.38 72.01
N LEU A 1030 -24.90 -13.13 72.52
CA LEU A 1030 -26.22 -12.76 73.05
C LEU A 1030 -27.36 -12.65 72.03
#